data_AF-A0A644UGN3-F1
#
_entry.id   AF-A0A644UGN3-F1
#
_cell.length_a   1.000
_cell.length_b   1.000
_cell.length_c   1.000
_cell.angle_alpha   90.00
_cell.angle_beta   90.00
_cell.angle_gamma   90.00
#
_symmetry.space_group_name_H-M   'P 1'
#
loop_
_entity.id
_entity.type
_entity.pdbx_description
1 polymer ?
#
loop_
_entity_poly.entity_id
_entity_poly.type
_entity_poly.pdbx_seq_one_letter_code
_entity_poly.pdbx_strand_id
1 'polypeptide(L)'
;MKARNILLLLIIIGLNFTSCVKDEVFEGPPVLSELSITPQAPGETDIVTVTVKATDMNGIKSVKLHYAVDGGSATGVNMPAGSTANVYTAQIPAQGAGKTVTFYVIAENESGKTAYAPSGAPATPAAYTVGAPSIVLNEIYSRGTVEAPDWVEIYNNSDSPADISGYRVYDPGGQSGSKPKKEIPAGTILPGKGFYVIVVDDGTESGFGLSSGGDEVWLENTSGNIIDNVAHPAFEPTQSYGRIPDGTGTWQILDNITRGTANDDSPPAPVILINEVYSRGTTENPDWIEIFNATTASVDISGYKVYDNGGQAGTKPKKEIPAGTTIPSKGFYVIIVDDEDASGFGLSSGGEQVWLENTTGSVIDDVTFPALEETQSYGRYPDGDANWQVLYVATPGSANDNSPAPSAVVLMNEIYSRGTAENPDWIEIFNTSTSVAADISGFKIYDNGGQAGTKPKKEIPAGTMIQPGGFFVIVVDDEDASGFGLSSGGEQVWLENTAGTVVDDITFPALAETESYGRYPDGSSNLQILSVITKGAANDNSTPPPATIILMNEIYSRGTAEDPDWIEIYNGSAFDVDLSGYKIYDGGGQAGTKPKKEFPAGTIIPAGGFYVIVTDDADASGFGLSSGGEQVWLENAEGTVIDDVTFPAFEPTQSFGRKPDGSSNLVIFTEITRGSSNNNAGTLPKARRK
;
A
#
# COMPACT_ATOMS: atom_id res chain seq x y z
N MET A 1 -8.08 16.39 -85.18
CA MET A 1 -8.98 15.81 -84.15
C MET A 1 -8.74 14.31 -84.10
N LYS A 2 -8.53 13.74 -82.91
CA LYS A 2 -8.53 12.30 -82.53
C LYS A 2 -7.51 11.31 -83.15
N ALA A 3 -6.90 10.56 -82.24
CA ALA A 3 -6.44 9.16 -82.28
C ALA A 3 -5.76 8.59 -83.54
N ARG A 4 -4.54 8.05 -83.37
CA ARG A 4 -3.88 7.11 -84.31
C ARG A 4 -3.39 5.87 -83.57
N ASN A 5 -4.10 4.76 -83.76
CA ASN A 5 -3.48 3.44 -83.82
C ASN A 5 -3.17 3.14 -85.29
N ILE A 6 -2.11 2.38 -85.56
CA ILE A 6 -1.94 1.48 -86.72
C ILE A 6 -0.76 0.53 -86.40
N LEU A 7 -0.76 -0.66 -86.98
CA LEU A 7 -0.34 -1.90 -86.32
C LEU A 7 0.52 -2.78 -87.25
N LEU A 8 1.76 -3.12 -86.82
CA LEU A 8 2.55 -4.36 -87.13
C LEU A 8 2.96 -4.63 -88.63
N LEU A 9 3.94 -5.47 -89.03
CA LEU A 9 4.85 -6.45 -88.38
C LEU A 9 6.08 -6.79 -89.32
N LEU A 10 7.06 -7.58 -88.83
CA LEU A 10 8.14 -8.39 -89.51
C LEU A 10 9.48 -7.66 -89.89
N ILE A 11 10.68 -8.02 -89.36
CA ILE A 11 11.57 -9.24 -89.48
C ILE A 11 12.65 -9.07 -90.59
N ILE A 12 13.97 -9.34 -90.44
CA ILE A 12 14.85 -9.76 -89.28
C ILE A 12 16.37 -9.61 -89.64
N ILE A 13 17.30 -9.82 -88.69
CA ILE A 13 18.81 -9.87 -88.82
C ILE A 13 19.49 -8.51 -89.17
N GLY A 14 20.62 -8.09 -88.56
CA GLY A 14 21.41 -8.61 -87.43
C GLY A 14 22.92 -8.35 -87.59
N LEU A 15 23.63 -7.93 -86.52
CA LEU A 15 25.09 -8.03 -86.36
C LEU A 15 25.50 -7.68 -84.92
N ASN A 16 26.38 -8.51 -84.32
CA ASN A 16 26.88 -8.34 -82.96
C ASN A 16 28.25 -7.64 -82.97
N PHE A 17 28.49 -6.77 -81.98
CA PHE A 17 29.86 -6.48 -81.52
C PHE A 17 29.90 -6.57 -79.99
N THR A 18 30.47 -7.66 -79.50
CA THR A 18 30.77 -7.89 -78.09
C THR A 18 32.00 -7.08 -77.67
N SER A 19 31.82 -6.16 -76.74
CA SER A 19 32.90 -5.38 -76.13
C SER A 19 32.67 -5.25 -74.61
N CYS A 20 32.69 -6.37 -73.91
CA CYS A 20 33.05 -6.36 -72.49
C CYS A 20 34.52 -6.73 -72.38
N VAL A 21 35.35 -5.78 -71.94
CA VAL A 21 36.63 -6.12 -71.32
C VAL A 21 36.26 -6.89 -70.05
N LYS A 22 36.64 -8.17 -69.99
CA LYS A 22 36.48 -8.95 -68.78
C LYS A 22 37.53 -8.45 -67.81
N ASP A 23 37.13 -7.61 -66.87
CA ASP A 23 37.99 -7.22 -65.75
C ASP A 23 38.27 -8.51 -64.97
N GLU A 24 39.51 -9.00 -65.01
CA GLU A 24 39.90 -10.20 -64.27
C GLU A 24 40.03 -9.79 -62.80
N VAL A 25 38.90 -9.86 -62.10
CA VAL A 25 38.81 -9.69 -60.64
C VAL A 25 39.94 -10.49 -60.02
N PHE A 26 40.81 -9.81 -59.27
CA PHE A 26 41.96 -10.44 -58.65
C PHE A 26 41.47 -11.50 -57.66
N GLU A 27 41.52 -12.76 -58.07
CA GLU A 27 41.15 -13.89 -57.23
C GLU A 27 42.24 -14.07 -56.18
N GLY A 28 42.11 -13.43 -55.02
CA GLY A 28 43.01 -13.62 -53.89
C GLY A 28 42.90 -15.04 -53.29
N PRO A 29 43.76 -15.41 -52.33
CA PRO A 29 43.38 -16.41 -51.34
C PRO A 29 42.30 -15.83 -50.40
N PRO A 30 41.52 -16.68 -49.70
CA PRO A 30 40.54 -16.23 -48.73
C PRO A 30 41.18 -15.47 -47.56
N VAL A 31 40.45 -14.55 -46.93
CA VAL A 31 40.90 -13.85 -45.71
C VAL A 31 40.39 -14.61 -44.49
N LEU A 32 41.28 -14.92 -43.56
CA LEU A 32 40.95 -15.49 -42.26
C LEU A 32 41.21 -14.48 -41.14
N SER A 33 40.26 -14.34 -40.22
CA SER A 33 40.34 -13.45 -39.06
C SER A 33 39.60 -14.06 -37.86
N GLU A 34 39.70 -13.42 -36.69
CA GLU A 34 38.92 -13.77 -35.49
C GLU A 34 39.10 -15.25 -35.06
N LEU A 35 40.31 -15.81 -35.19
CA LEU A 35 40.63 -17.16 -34.71
C LEU A 35 40.58 -17.19 -33.18
N SER A 36 39.72 -18.02 -32.61
CA SER A 36 39.53 -18.17 -31.18
C SER A 36 39.23 -19.62 -30.78
N ILE A 37 39.37 -19.91 -29.48
CA ILE A 37 38.96 -21.17 -28.87
C ILE A 37 38.06 -20.92 -27.67
N THR A 38 37.08 -21.80 -27.48
CA THR A 38 36.19 -21.83 -26.32
C THR A 38 36.14 -23.24 -25.74
N PRO A 39 36.48 -23.46 -24.45
CA PRO A 39 37.03 -22.47 -23.51
C PRO A 39 38.47 -22.02 -23.90
N GLN A 40 38.90 -20.87 -23.36
CA GLN A 40 40.26 -20.34 -23.57
C GLN A 40 41.36 -21.12 -22.81
N ALA A 41 41.00 -21.75 -21.69
CA ALA A 41 41.87 -22.64 -20.93
C ALA A 41 41.18 -23.99 -20.70
N PRO A 42 41.24 -24.91 -21.68
CA PRO A 42 40.54 -26.20 -21.62
C PRO A 42 41.03 -27.11 -20.48
N GLY A 43 40.10 -27.64 -19.70
CA GLY A 43 40.29 -28.74 -18.76
C GLY A 43 40.23 -30.11 -19.44
N GLU A 44 40.44 -31.17 -18.64
CA GLU A 44 40.58 -32.55 -19.14
C GLU A 44 39.30 -33.14 -19.78
N THR A 45 38.15 -32.53 -19.49
CA THR A 45 36.82 -32.94 -19.98
C THR A 45 36.35 -32.13 -21.18
N ASP A 46 37.06 -31.07 -21.55
CA ASP A 46 36.48 -30.02 -22.37
C ASP A 46 36.64 -30.30 -23.87
N ILE A 47 35.52 -30.26 -24.58
CA ILE A 47 35.51 -30.25 -26.04
C ILE A 47 35.77 -28.82 -26.49
N VAL A 48 36.93 -28.58 -27.07
CA VAL A 48 37.38 -27.23 -27.44
C VAL A 48 36.81 -26.85 -28.79
N THR A 49 35.94 -25.84 -28.79
CA THR A 49 35.36 -25.30 -30.02
C THR A 49 36.29 -24.24 -30.58
N VAL A 50 36.90 -24.52 -31.74
CA VAL A 50 37.70 -23.57 -32.50
C VAL A 50 36.78 -22.81 -33.44
N THR A 51 36.84 -21.49 -33.39
CA THR A 51 36.04 -20.57 -34.23
C THR A 51 36.96 -19.71 -35.07
N VAL A 52 36.55 -19.41 -36.30
CA VAL A 52 37.27 -18.51 -37.21
C VAL A 52 36.29 -17.88 -38.19
N LYS A 53 36.63 -16.71 -38.70
CA LYS A 53 35.88 -16.02 -39.76
C LYS A 53 36.65 -16.12 -41.08
N ALA A 54 36.00 -16.61 -42.13
CA ALA A 54 36.59 -16.79 -43.46
C ALA A 54 35.77 -16.04 -44.51
N THR A 55 36.40 -15.12 -45.24
CA THR A 55 35.73 -14.32 -46.28
C THR A 55 36.50 -14.36 -47.61
N ASP A 56 35.76 -14.46 -48.71
CA ASP A 56 36.31 -14.44 -50.08
C ASP A 56 35.26 -13.90 -51.05
N MET A 57 35.68 -13.17 -52.09
CA MET A 57 34.77 -12.59 -53.09
C MET A 57 34.16 -13.66 -54.03
N ASN A 58 34.88 -14.76 -54.24
CA ASN A 58 34.45 -15.89 -55.07
C ASN A 58 33.79 -17.02 -54.24
N GLY A 59 33.69 -16.85 -52.92
CA GLY A 59 33.11 -17.82 -52.00
C GLY A 59 34.12 -18.83 -51.43
N ILE A 60 33.78 -19.36 -50.26
CA ILE A 60 34.60 -20.33 -49.51
C ILE A 60 34.13 -21.75 -49.84
N LYS A 61 35.03 -22.52 -50.47
CA LYS A 61 34.80 -23.90 -50.91
C LYS A 61 35.00 -24.91 -49.78
N SER A 62 35.97 -24.69 -48.90
CA SER A 62 36.11 -25.46 -47.66
C SER A 62 36.89 -24.72 -46.59
N VAL A 63 36.61 -25.05 -45.32
CA VAL A 63 37.41 -24.65 -44.16
C VAL A 63 37.71 -25.91 -43.34
N LYS A 64 38.96 -26.07 -42.90
CA LYS A 64 39.43 -27.24 -42.15
C LYS A 64 40.32 -26.83 -40.99
N LEU A 65 39.97 -27.32 -39.81
CA LEU A 65 40.81 -27.30 -38.63
C LEU A 65 41.83 -28.44 -38.75
N HIS A 66 43.09 -28.14 -38.48
CA HIS A 66 44.13 -29.14 -38.25
C HIS A 66 44.63 -28.99 -36.82
N TYR A 67 44.67 -30.09 -36.06
CA TYR A 67 45.22 -30.09 -34.70
C TYR A 67 46.11 -31.31 -34.45
N ALA A 68 47.11 -31.16 -33.59
CA ALA A 68 48.01 -32.22 -33.15
C ALA A 68 48.19 -32.14 -31.63
N VAL A 69 48.46 -33.28 -31.00
CA VAL A 69 48.63 -33.40 -29.54
C VAL A 69 50.05 -33.88 -29.26
N ASP A 70 50.76 -33.19 -28.37
CA ASP A 70 52.17 -33.43 -28.01
C ASP A 70 53.12 -33.56 -29.22
N GLY A 71 52.86 -32.81 -30.30
CA GLY A 71 53.65 -32.88 -31.54
C GLY A 71 53.45 -34.16 -32.37
N GLY A 72 52.40 -34.93 -32.09
CA GLY A 72 52.00 -36.09 -32.89
C GLY A 72 51.44 -35.73 -34.28
N SER A 73 50.93 -36.73 -35.00
CA SER A 73 50.34 -36.53 -36.33
C SER A 73 49.12 -35.60 -36.31
N ALA A 74 49.10 -34.61 -37.20
CA ALA A 74 47.99 -33.67 -37.31
C ALA A 74 46.71 -34.36 -37.84
N THR A 75 45.61 -34.19 -37.10
CA THR A 75 44.25 -34.62 -37.44
C THR A 75 43.52 -33.46 -38.12
N GLY A 76 42.90 -33.72 -39.28
CA GLY A 76 42.11 -32.75 -40.03
C GLY A 76 40.61 -32.93 -39.79
N VAL A 77 39.91 -31.85 -39.46
CA VAL A 77 38.47 -31.79 -39.20
C VAL A 77 37.83 -30.73 -40.09
N ASN A 78 36.77 -31.07 -40.81
CA ASN A 78 36.01 -30.08 -41.59
C ASN A 78 35.30 -29.10 -40.64
N MET A 79 35.44 -27.80 -40.89
CA MET A 79 34.68 -26.76 -40.20
C MET A 79 33.47 -26.39 -41.07
N PRO A 80 32.23 -26.82 -40.74
CA PRO A 80 31.05 -26.29 -41.41
C PRO A 80 30.88 -24.79 -41.13
N ALA A 81 30.18 -24.10 -42.03
CA ALA A 81 29.70 -22.75 -41.76
C ALA A 81 28.65 -22.79 -40.64
N GLY A 82 28.75 -21.87 -39.69
CA GLY A 82 27.77 -21.67 -38.63
C GLY A 82 26.52 -20.92 -39.10
N SER A 83 25.62 -20.63 -38.15
CA SER A 83 24.44 -19.79 -38.39
C SER A 83 24.80 -18.31 -38.66
N THR A 84 25.91 -17.83 -38.08
CA THR A 84 26.45 -16.49 -38.36
C THR A 84 27.24 -16.49 -39.67
N ALA A 85 26.93 -15.56 -40.56
CA ALA A 85 27.56 -15.48 -41.88
C ALA A 85 29.10 -15.40 -41.80
N ASN A 86 29.78 -16.18 -42.63
CA ASN A 86 31.23 -16.28 -42.73
C ASN A 86 31.97 -16.81 -41.49
N VAL A 87 31.26 -17.26 -40.45
CA VAL A 87 31.86 -17.90 -39.26
C VAL A 87 31.87 -19.42 -39.45
N TYR A 88 33.00 -20.04 -39.15
CA TYR A 88 33.22 -21.48 -39.28
C TYR A 88 33.69 -22.04 -37.95
N THR A 89 33.17 -23.20 -37.55
CA THR A 89 33.47 -23.83 -36.26
C THR A 89 33.81 -25.31 -36.42
N ALA A 90 34.73 -25.81 -35.60
CA ALA A 90 34.95 -27.24 -35.41
C ALA A 90 35.41 -27.52 -33.98
N GLN A 91 35.33 -28.79 -33.59
CA GLN A 91 35.64 -29.23 -32.24
C GLN A 91 36.90 -30.09 -32.21
N ILE A 92 37.79 -29.79 -31.26
CA ILE A 92 38.86 -30.68 -30.82
C ILE A 92 38.31 -31.48 -29.64
N PRO A 93 38.29 -32.83 -29.69
CA PRO A 93 37.86 -33.64 -28.56
C PRO A 93 38.72 -33.38 -27.32
N ALA A 94 38.15 -33.63 -26.14
CA ALA A 94 38.86 -33.52 -24.87
C ALA A 94 40.16 -34.33 -24.86
N GLN A 95 41.19 -33.79 -24.19
CA GLN A 95 42.52 -34.39 -24.03
C GLN A 95 42.86 -34.45 -22.55
N GLY A 96 43.83 -35.28 -22.13
CA GLY A 96 44.25 -35.33 -20.72
C GLY A 96 45.05 -34.10 -20.28
N ALA A 97 45.21 -33.91 -18.96
CA ALA A 97 46.00 -32.81 -18.40
C ALA A 97 47.46 -32.80 -18.89
N GLY A 98 48.03 -31.59 -18.99
CA GLY A 98 49.40 -31.33 -19.43
C GLY A 98 49.63 -31.54 -20.93
N LYS A 99 48.62 -31.99 -21.69
CA LYS A 99 48.73 -32.18 -23.14
C LYS A 99 48.81 -30.84 -23.86
N THR A 100 49.82 -30.68 -24.70
CA THR A 100 49.95 -29.49 -25.56
C THR A 100 49.26 -29.78 -26.87
N VAL A 101 48.18 -29.06 -27.15
CA VAL A 101 47.45 -29.13 -28.41
C VAL A 101 47.89 -27.97 -29.30
N THR A 102 48.53 -28.27 -30.42
CA THR A 102 48.82 -27.28 -31.47
C THR A 102 47.74 -27.35 -32.54
N PHE A 103 47.27 -26.21 -33.03
CA PHE A 103 46.21 -26.16 -34.03
C PHE A 103 46.34 -24.98 -35.00
N TYR A 104 45.75 -25.12 -36.18
CA TYR A 104 45.59 -24.06 -37.17
C TYR A 104 44.40 -24.36 -38.07
N VAL A 105 43.86 -23.33 -38.72
CA VAL A 105 42.84 -23.48 -39.75
C VAL A 105 43.46 -23.26 -41.13
N ILE A 106 43.02 -24.02 -42.13
CA ILE A 106 43.19 -23.73 -43.54
C ILE A 106 41.80 -23.51 -44.19
N ALA A 107 41.67 -22.48 -45.01
CA ALA A 107 40.51 -22.28 -45.88
C ALA A 107 40.93 -22.33 -47.35
N GLU A 108 40.04 -22.86 -48.20
CA GLU A 108 40.17 -22.91 -49.67
C GLU A 108 38.96 -22.21 -50.29
N ASN A 109 39.19 -21.33 -51.27
CA ASN A 109 38.11 -20.70 -52.05
C ASN A 109 37.74 -21.51 -53.30
N GLU A 110 36.69 -21.11 -54.01
CA GLU A 110 36.24 -21.83 -55.23
C GLU A 110 37.31 -21.89 -56.33
N SER A 111 38.20 -20.89 -56.39
CA SER A 111 39.37 -20.86 -57.27
C SER A 111 40.54 -21.76 -56.85
N GLY A 112 40.41 -22.50 -55.73
CA GLY A 112 41.43 -23.43 -55.23
C GLY A 112 42.62 -22.78 -54.54
N LYS A 113 42.54 -21.49 -54.16
CA LYS A 113 43.57 -20.78 -53.41
C LYS A 113 43.32 -20.90 -51.92
N THR A 114 44.39 -20.97 -51.14
CA THR A 114 44.31 -21.24 -49.69
C THR A 114 44.94 -20.15 -48.83
N ALA A 115 44.42 -20.01 -47.61
CA ALA A 115 44.98 -19.19 -46.54
C ALA A 115 44.94 -19.94 -45.21
N TYR A 116 45.72 -19.46 -44.23
CA TYR A 116 45.90 -20.10 -42.94
C TYR A 116 45.67 -19.13 -41.78
N ALA A 117 45.16 -19.65 -40.66
CA ALA A 117 45.09 -18.95 -39.38
C ALA A 117 45.70 -19.81 -38.26
N PRO A 118 46.71 -19.32 -37.52
CA PRO A 118 47.43 -18.05 -37.73
C PRO A 118 48.21 -18.05 -39.05
N SER A 119 48.60 -16.86 -39.53
CA SER A 119 49.16 -16.64 -40.88
C SER A 119 50.49 -17.34 -41.17
N GLY A 120 51.23 -17.75 -40.13
CA GLY A 120 52.47 -18.54 -40.26
C GLY A 120 52.27 -20.06 -40.19
N ALA A 121 51.04 -20.54 -40.02
CA ALA A 121 50.75 -21.98 -40.05
C ALA A 121 50.96 -22.57 -41.47
N PRO A 122 51.33 -23.86 -41.60
CA PRO A 122 51.51 -24.85 -40.53
C PRO A 122 52.83 -24.76 -39.76
N ALA A 123 53.75 -23.85 -40.12
CA ALA A 123 55.07 -23.76 -39.47
C ALA A 123 55.01 -23.17 -38.05
N THR A 124 54.10 -22.22 -37.81
CA THR A 124 53.82 -21.64 -36.48
C THR A 124 52.32 -21.76 -36.17
N PRO A 125 51.83 -22.93 -35.72
CA PRO A 125 50.44 -23.09 -35.31
C PRO A 125 50.15 -22.32 -34.01
N ALA A 126 48.87 -22.08 -33.73
CA ALA A 126 48.43 -21.70 -32.38
C ALA A 126 48.55 -22.90 -31.43
N ALA A 127 48.56 -22.68 -30.12
CA ALA A 127 48.66 -23.76 -29.14
C ALA A 127 47.92 -23.43 -27.83
N TYR A 128 47.42 -24.47 -27.16
CA TYR A 128 47.00 -24.43 -25.76
C TYR A 128 47.51 -25.68 -25.03
N THR A 129 47.66 -25.57 -23.71
CA THR A 129 47.99 -26.71 -22.84
C THR A 129 46.80 -27.02 -21.97
N VAL A 130 46.38 -28.28 -21.96
CA VAL A 130 45.17 -28.71 -21.25
C VAL A 130 45.43 -28.74 -19.74
N GLY A 131 44.53 -28.15 -18.97
CA GLY A 131 44.68 -27.92 -17.54
C GLY A 131 45.68 -26.81 -17.20
N ALA A 132 46.19 -26.05 -18.17
CA ALA A 132 46.96 -24.85 -17.88
C ALA A 132 46.01 -23.70 -17.50
N PRO A 133 46.23 -23.01 -16.37
CA PRO A 133 45.35 -21.93 -15.94
C PRO A 133 45.49 -20.70 -16.84
N SER A 134 44.38 -19.99 -17.07
CA SER A 134 44.36 -18.66 -17.69
C SER A 134 44.08 -17.65 -16.59
N ILE A 135 45.12 -16.91 -16.20
CA ILE A 135 45.05 -15.86 -15.19
C ILE A 135 45.19 -14.53 -15.93
N VAL A 136 44.32 -13.58 -15.65
CA VAL A 136 44.26 -12.27 -16.34
C VAL A 136 43.90 -11.17 -15.33
N LEU A 137 44.20 -9.92 -15.65
CA LEU A 137 43.76 -8.76 -14.86
C LEU A 137 42.25 -8.54 -15.11
N ASN A 138 41.48 -8.21 -14.08
CA ASN A 138 40.01 -8.15 -14.16
C ASN A 138 39.40 -6.79 -13.77
N GLU A 139 39.84 -6.21 -12.66
CA GLU A 139 39.35 -4.93 -12.14
C GLU A 139 40.49 -4.18 -11.43
N ILE A 140 40.48 -2.84 -11.48
CA ILE A 140 41.49 -1.96 -10.88
C ILE A 140 40.80 -0.79 -10.18
N TYR A 141 41.28 -0.46 -8.98
CA TYR A 141 40.87 0.72 -8.23
C TYR A 141 42.10 1.54 -7.79
N SER A 142 42.15 2.80 -8.26
CA SER A 142 43.26 3.76 -8.06
C SER A 142 42.80 5.06 -7.36
N ARG A 143 41.76 4.95 -6.52
CA ARG A 143 41.17 6.05 -5.75
C ARG A 143 41.19 5.73 -4.25
N GLY A 144 42.19 4.96 -3.83
CA GLY A 144 42.35 4.47 -2.48
C GLY A 144 42.62 5.56 -1.44
N THR A 145 42.37 5.17 -0.19
CA THR A 145 42.74 5.92 1.01
C THR A 145 43.51 5.01 1.96
N VAL A 146 44.08 5.55 3.03
CA VAL A 146 44.79 4.75 4.05
C VAL A 146 43.89 3.67 4.68
N GLU A 147 42.57 3.89 4.73
CA GLU A 147 41.60 2.93 5.28
C GLU A 147 41.02 1.98 4.22
N ALA A 148 41.09 2.36 2.94
CA ALA A 148 40.62 1.59 1.79
C ALA A 148 41.63 1.71 0.62
N PRO A 149 42.79 1.04 0.70
CA PRO A 149 43.93 1.26 -0.21
C PRO A 149 43.69 0.80 -1.65
N ASP A 150 44.52 1.28 -2.58
CA ASP A 150 44.52 0.88 -3.99
C ASP A 150 44.70 -0.64 -4.14
N TRP A 151 44.03 -1.21 -5.14
CA TRP A 151 44.08 -2.64 -5.41
C TRP A 151 43.89 -2.98 -6.89
N VAL A 152 44.40 -4.16 -7.23
CA VAL A 152 44.33 -4.80 -8.55
C VAL A 152 43.75 -6.19 -8.36
N GLU A 153 42.75 -6.56 -9.16
CA GLU A 153 42.19 -7.90 -9.16
C GLU A 153 42.66 -8.71 -10.37
N ILE A 154 42.92 -10.00 -10.11
CA ILE A 154 43.09 -11.01 -11.16
C ILE A 154 41.96 -12.04 -11.11
N TYR A 155 41.61 -12.55 -12.29
CA TYR A 155 40.59 -13.57 -12.49
C TYR A 155 41.19 -14.82 -13.13
N ASN A 156 40.75 -15.99 -12.67
CA ASN A 156 41.07 -17.27 -13.30
C ASN A 156 39.97 -17.64 -14.31
N ASN A 157 40.23 -17.36 -15.58
CA ASN A 157 39.33 -17.66 -16.69
C ASN A 157 39.29 -19.16 -17.08
N SER A 158 40.08 -20.02 -16.42
CA SER A 158 39.94 -21.47 -16.53
C SER A 158 38.96 -22.03 -15.50
N ASP A 159 38.41 -23.22 -15.76
CA ASP A 159 37.53 -23.95 -14.83
C ASP A 159 38.33 -24.74 -13.76
N SER A 160 39.66 -24.75 -13.84
CA SER A 160 40.55 -25.46 -12.91
C SER A 160 41.27 -24.51 -11.95
N PRO A 161 41.50 -24.89 -10.68
CA PRO A 161 42.30 -24.08 -9.76
C PRO A 161 43.74 -23.87 -10.24
N ALA A 162 44.27 -22.67 -10.05
CA ALA A 162 45.59 -22.22 -10.46
C ALA A 162 46.50 -21.96 -9.26
N ASP A 163 47.71 -22.49 -9.24
CA ASP A 163 48.73 -22.00 -8.31
C ASP A 163 49.32 -20.68 -8.86
N ILE A 164 49.02 -19.58 -8.17
CA ILE A 164 49.49 -18.23 -8.47
C ILE A 164 50.56 -17.74 -7.49
N SER A 165 51.10 -18.64 -6.66
CA SER A 165 52.22 -18.36 -5.77
C SER A 165 53.40 -17.72 -6.51
N GLY A 166 53.88 -16.58 -6.03
CA GLY A 166 55.03 -15.90 -6.61
C GLY A 166 54.76 -15.18 -7.94
N TYR A 167 53.50 -15.12 -8.41
CA TYR A 167 53.10 -14.16 -9.45
C TYR A 167 53.24 -12.75 -8.91
N ARG A 168 53.41 -11.77 -9.79
CA ARG A 168 53.75 -10.40 -9.43
C ARG A 168 52.91 -9.39 -10.20
N VAL A 169 52.46 -8.35 -9.51
CA VAL A 169 51.90 -7.15 -10.15
C VAL A 169 52.77 -5.92 -9.89
N TYR A 170 52.81 -4.99 -10.85
CA TYR A 170 53.59 -3.77 -10.76
C TYR A 170 53.10 -2.66 -11.71
N ASP A 171 53.47 -1.42 -11.38
CA ASP A 171 53.25 -0.20 -12.16
C ASP A 171 54.31 -0.04 -13.28
N PRO A 172 54.30 1.03 -14.11
CA PRO A 172 55.24 1.20 -15.21
C PRO A 172 56.71 1.35 -14.76
N GLY A 173 56.95 1.60 -13.47
CA GLY A 173 58.28 1.58 -12.87
C GLY A 173 58.83 0.17 -12.61
N GLY A 174 58.03 -0.89 -12.75
CA GLY A 174 58.36 -2.23 -12.28
C GLY A 174 59.04 -3.19 -13.27
N GLN A 175 59.00 -2.97 -14.59
CA GLN A 175 59.66 -3.90 -15.53
C GLN A 175 61.18 -3.68 -15.66
N SER A 176 61.65 -2.45 -15.43
CA SER A 176 63.08 -2.07 -15.57
C SER A 176 63.55 -0.97 -14.60
N GLY A 177 62.68 -0.50 -13.70
CA GLY A 177 63.03 0.49 -12.67
C GLY A 177 63.38 -0.16 -11.33
N SER A 178 63.52 0.68 -10.31
CA SER A 178 63.90 0.27 -8.95
C SER A 178 62.70 0.11 -8.00
N LYS A 179 61.46 0.22 -8.49
CA LYS A 179 60.27 -0.03 -7.66
C LYS A 179 60.11 -1.54 -7.40
N PRO A 180 59.70 -1.94 -6.19
CA PRO A 180 59.42 -3.33 -5.87
C PRO A 180 58.17 -3.82 -6.61
N LYS A 181 58.16 -5.11 -6.97
CA LYS A 181 56.98 -5.78 -7.51
C LYS A 181 56.17 -6.38 -6.36
N LYS A 182 54.84 -6.27 -6.38
CA LYS A 182 53.98 -6.89 -5.37
C LYS A 182 53.82 -8.37 -5.67
N GLU A 183 54.41 -9.22 -4.84
CA GLU A 183 54.41 -10.68 -5.03
C GLU A 183 53.24 -11.34 -4.28
N ILE A 184 52.53 -12.24 -4.98
CA ILE A 184 51.42 -13.02 -4.42
C ILE A 184 51.98 -14.10 -3.47
N PRO A 185 51.49 -14.21 -2.21
CA PRO A 185 52.03 -15.12 -1.21
C PRO A 185 52.10 -16.59 -1.64
N ALA A 186 53.13 -17.29 -1.16
CA ALA A 186 53.31 -18.71 -1.39
C ALA A 186 52.15 -19.55 -0.81
N GLY A 187 51.69 -20.54 -1.58
CA GLY A 187 50.54 -21.40 -1.27
C GLY A 187 49.19 -20.83 -1.74
N THR A 188 49.18 -19.75 -2.52
CA THR A 188 47.94 -19.12 -3.00
C THR A 188 47.42 -19.88 -4.23
N ILE A 189 46.35 -20.65 -4.04
CA ILE A 189 45.60 -21.33 -5.09
C ILE A 189 44.34 -20.53 -5.40
N LEU A 190 44.23 -20.01 -6.62
CA LEU A 190 43.06 -19.30 -7.12
C LEU A 190 42.08 -20.31 -7.77
N PRO A 191 40.86 -20.50 -7.24
CA PRO A 191 39.87 -21.42 -7.83
C PRO A 191 39.57 -21.13 -9.30
N GLY A 192 39.07 -22.14 -10.03
CA GLY A 192 38.51 -21.92 -11.37
C GLY A 192 37.34 -20.94 -11.31
N LYS A 193 37.29 -19.99 -12.25
CA LYS A 193 36.33 -18.85 -12.26
C LYS A 193 36.36 -18.00 -10.98
N GLY A 194 37.46 -18.06 -10.22
CA GLY A 194 37.66 -17.30 -8.99
C GLY A 194 38.40 -15.98 -9.22
N PHE A 195 38.21 -15.06 -8.27
CA PHE A 195 38.82 -13.74 -8.20
C PHE A 195 39.88 -13.70 -7.09
N TYR A 196 40.96 -12.93 -7.29
CA TYR A 196 41.97 -12.69 -6.27
C TYR A 196 42.38 -11.21 -6.26
N VAL A 197 42.14 -10.55 -5.13
CA VAL A 197 42.40 -9.12 -4.96
C VAL A 197 43.76 -8.91 -4.33
N ILE A 198 44.60 -8.14 -5.02
CA ILE A 198 45.94 -7.75 -4.60
C ILE A 198 45.88 -6.29 -4.15
N VAL A 199 45.99 -6.03 -2.85
CA VAL A 199 46.20 -4.67 -2.35
C VAL A 199 47.61 -4.23 -2.73
N VAL A 200 47.71 -3.16 -3.51
CA VAL A 200 49.00 -2.64 -3.98
C VAL A 200 49.51 -1.55 -3.06
N ASP A 201 48.67 -0.64 -2.55
CA ASP A 201 49.10 0.42 -1.61
C ASP A 201 48.86 0.04 -0.14
N ASP A 202 49.44 -1.08 0.32
CA ASP A 202 49.29 -1.55 1.71
C ASP A 202 50.26 -0.89 2.71
N GLY A 203 50.97 0.17 2.30
CA GLY A 203 51.96 0.88 3.12
C GLY A 203 53.22 0.06 3.48
N THR A 204 53.40 -1.13 2.91
CA THR A 204 54.62 -1.95 3.13
C THR A 204 55.74 -1.55 2.19
N GLU A 205 56.97 -2.02 2.44
CA GLU A 205 58.12 -1.79 1.55
C GLU A 205 57.93 -2.39 0.14
N SER A 206 57.00 -3.32 -0.06
CA SER A 206 56.64 -3.86 -1.39
C SER A 206 55.38 -3.22 -2.00
N GLY A 207 54.77 -2.26 -1.31
CA GLY A 207 53.59 -1.55 -1.78
C GLY A 207 53.90 -0.44 -2.77
N PHE A 208 52.92 -0.11 -3.60
CA PHE A 208 52.91 1.02 -4.51
C PHE A 208 51.47 1.54 -4.71
N GLY A 209 51.29 2.85 -4.67
CA GLY A 209 50.04 3.49 -5.10
C GLY A 209 49.94 3.57 -6.62
N LEU A 210 48.70 3.60 -7.12
CA LEU A 210 48.36 3.83 -8.51
C LEU A 210 48.01 5.30 -8.74
N SER A 211 48.42 5.85 -9.88
CA SER A 211 48.08 7.23 -10.23
C SER A 211 46.58 7.39 -10.48
N SER A 212 45.91 8.20 -9.66
CA SER A 212 44.51 8.64 -9.90
C SER A 212 44.30 9.42 -11.21
N GLY A 213 45.37 9.84 -11.89
CA GLY A 213 45.33 10.40 -13.25
C GLY A 213 45.36 9.34 -14.37
N GLY A 214 45.34 8.05 -14.01
CA GLY A 214 45.64 6.92 -14.90
C GLY A 214 47.06 6.41 -14.71
N ASP A 215 47.23 5.09 -14.84
CA ASP A 215 48.49 4.35 -14.69
C ASP A 215 48.45 3.06 -15.53
N GLU A 216 49.56 2.33 -15.66
CA GLU A 216 49.58 1.01 -16.32
C GLU A 216 50.06 -0.12 -15.40
N VAL A 217 49.21 -1.14 -15.25
CA VAL A 217 49.42 -2.30 -14.40
C VAL A 217 49.82 -3.51 -15.24
N TRP A 218 50.87 -4.21 -14.79
CA TRP A 218 51.42 -5.40 -15.41
C TRP A 218 51.26 -6.62 -14.49
N LEU A 219 50.92 -7.78 -15.06
CA LEU A 219 50.90 -9.08 -14.38
C LEU A 219 52.00 -9.99 -14.95
N GLU A 220 52.83 -10.55 -14.07
CA GLU A 220 54.00 -11.37 -14.39
C GLU A 220 53.98 -12.69 -13.62
N ASN A 221 54.38 -13.79 -14.27
CA ASN A 221 54.50 -15.10 -13.61
C ASN A 221 55.90 -15.33 -13.02
N THR A 222 56.06 -16.44 -12.28
CA THR A 222 57.33 -16.84 -11.65
C THR A 222 58.51 -17.05 -12.60
N SER A 223 58.25 -17.27 -13.90
CA SER A 223 59.28 -17.37 -14.95
C SER A 223 59.71 -16.01 -15.52
N GLY A 224 59.10 -14.91 -15.09
CA GLY A 224 59.34 -13.56 -15.62
C GLY A 224 58.61 -13.26 -16.93
N ASN A 225 57.63 -14.09 -17.34
CA ASN A 225 56.80 -13.80 -18.49
C ASN A 225 55.66 -12.86 -18.09
N ILE A 226 55.39 -11.84 -18.90
CA ILE A 226 54.17 -11.06 -18.82
C ILE A 226 52.98 -11.96 -19.23
N ILE A 227 51.92 -11.89 -18.43
CA ILE A 227 50.68 -12.64 -18.62
C ILE A 227 49.57 -11.72 -19.16
N ASP A 228 49.42 -10.53 -18.57
CA ASP A 228 48.46 -9.51 -18.98
C ASP A 228 48.97 -8.11 -18.59
N ASN A 229 48.49 -7.06 -19.25
CA ASN A 229 48.75 -5.66 -18.87
C ASN A 229 47.59 -4.76 -19.29
N VAL A 230 47.39 -3.67 -18.55
CA VAL A 230 46.34 -2.68 -18.83
C VAL A 230 46.76 -1.29 -18.40
N ALA A 231 46.53 -0.30 -19.28
CA ALA A 231 46.55 1.11 -18.91
C ALA A 231 45.12 1.54 -18.52
N HIS A 232 44.92 1.99 -17.29
CA HIS A 232 43.65 2.51 -16.82
C HIS A 232 43.60 4.05 -16.95
N PRO A 233 42.43 4.64 -17.25
CA PRO A 233 42.25 6.09 -17.25
C PRO A 233 42.11 6.63 -15.81
N ALA A 234 41.90 7.94 -15.70
CA ALA A 234 41.33 8.53 -14.49
C ALA A 234 39.82 8.22 -14.38
N PHE A 235 39.33 8.04 -13.16
CA PHE A 235 37.92 7.80 -12.83
C PHE A 235 37.57 8.35 -11.42
N GLU A 236 36.28 8.47 -11.10
CA GLU A 236 35.82 9.06 -9.84
C GLU A 236 36.00 8.12 -8.63
N PRO A 237 36.00 8.61 -7.37
CA PRO A 237 36.22 7.78 -6.18
C PRO A 237 35.19 6.67 -5.97
N THR A 238 34.01 6.77 -6.62
CA THR A 238 32.95 5.77 -6.58
C THR A 238 33.03 4.76 -7.72
N GLN A 239 34.02 4.88 -8.61
CA GLN A 239 34.17 4.08 -9.83
C GLN A 239 35.41 3.18 -9.75
N SER A 240 35.45 2.16 -10.59
CA SER A 240 36.62 1.34 -10.88
C SER A 240 36.83 1.20 -12.39
N TYR A 241 37.87 0.47 -12.81
CA TYR A 241 38.10 0.12 -14.21
C TYR A 241 38.20 -1.40 -14.35
N GLY A 242 37.31 -2.02 -15.14
CA GLY A 242 37.17 -3.48 -15.19
C GLY A 242 36.75 -4.04 -16.55
N ARG A 243 36.85 -5.36 -16.71
CA ARG A 243 36.45 -6.10 -17.92
C ARG A 243 35.00 -6.60 -17.85
N ILE A 244 34.20 -6.35 -18.89
CA ILE A 244 32.87 -6.95 -19.06
C ILE A 244 32.80 -7.73 -20.38
N PRO A 245 32.55 -9.06 -20.37
CA PRO A 245 32.51 -9.96 -19.21
C PRO A 245 33.89 -10.19 -18.56
N ASP A 246 33.92 -10.78 -17.36
CA ASP A 246 35.17 -11.10 -16.64
C ASP A 246 36.20 -11.84 -17.52
N GLY A 247 37.46 -11.44 -17.39
CA GLY A 247 38.63 -12.06 -18.03
C GLY A 247 38.64 -12.17 -19.57
N THR A 248 37.61 -11.69 -20.27
CA THR A 248 37.46 -11.78 -21.73
C THR A 248 36.98 -10.49 -22.37
N GLY A 249 36.33 -9.64 -21.57
CA GLY A 249 35.76 -8.37 -21.97
C GLY A 249 36.75 -7.28 -22.33
N THR A 250 36.20 -6.25 -22.99
CA THR A 250 36.84 -4.95 -23.10
C THR A 250 36.87 -4.27 -21.74
N TRP A 251 37.95 -3.54 -21.46
CA TRP A 251 38.05 -2.69 -20.29
C TRP A 251 37.18 -1.44 -20.42
N GLN A 252 36.43 -1.12 -19.38
CA GLN A 252 35.61 0.10 -19.26
C GLN A 252 35.59 0.61 -17.81
N ILE A 253 35.18 1.86 -17.62
CA ILE A 253 34.90 2.40 -16.28
C ILE A 253 33.61 1.76 -15.79
N LEU A 254 33.62 1.24 -14.56
CA LEU A 254 32.45 0.68 -13.89
C LEU A 254 31.97 1.66 -12.82
N ASP A 255 30.66 1.90 -12.77
CA ASP A 255 30.05 2.72 -11.71
C ASP A 255 29.80 1.92 -10.42
N ASN A 256 29.81 0.58 -10.50
CA ASN A 256 29.85 -0.34 -9.36
C ASN A 256 31.27 -0.85 -9.13
N ILE A 257 31.78 -0.75 -7.90
CA ILE A 257 33.07 -1.32 -7.51
C ILE A 257 32.84 -2.77 -7.06
N THR A 258 33.35 -3.75 -7.81
CA THR A 258 33.00 -5.18 -7.70
C THR A 258 34.07 -6.07 -7.05
N ARG A 259 35.01 -5.44 -6.34
CA ARG A 259 36.11 -6.05 -5.57
C ARG A 259 35.84 -7.45 -5.00
N GLY A 260 36.47 -8.46 -5.61
CA GLY A 260 36.42 -9.87 -5.18
C GLY A 260 35.23 -10.66 -5.74
N THR A 261 34.47 -10.09 -6.67
CA THR A 261 33.28 -10.65 -7.29
C THR A 261 33.26 -10.36 -8.81
N ALA A 262 32.27 -10.88 -9.53
CA ALA A 262 32.12 -10.62 -10.95
C ALA A 262 31.84 -9.14 -11.23
N ASN A 263 32.46 -8.59 -12.27
CA ASN A 263 32.25 -7.20 -12.67
C ASN A 263 30.80 -6.94 -13.11
N ASP A 264 30.30 -5.74 -12.82
CA ASP A 264 28.93 -5.29 -13.13
C ASP A 264 28.95 -3.88 -13.72
N ASP A 265 28.29 -3.70 -14.89
CA ASP A 265 28.11 -2.42 -15.57
C ASP A 265 26.69 -1.85 -15.44
N SER A 266 25.88 -2.39 -14.53
CA SER A 266 24.62 -1.76 -14.13
C SER A 266 24.84 -0.40 -13.42
N PRO A 267 23.89 0.55 -13.51
CA PRO A 267 23.96 1.78 -12.73
C PRO A 267 23.89 1.50 -11.22
N PRO A 268 24.57 2.26 -10.35
CA PRO A 268 24.48 2.08 -8.92
C PRO A 268 23.06 2.32 -8.42
N ALA A 269 22.52 1.38 -7.64
CA ALA A 269 21.20 1.53 -7.06
C ALA A 269 21.15 2.78 -6.14
N PRO A 270 20.16 3.68 -6.30
CA PRO A 270 20.08 4.87 -5.47
C PRO A 270 19.89 4.53 -3.99
N VAL A 271 20.63 5.22 -3.15
CA VAL A 271 20.67 5.00 -1.70
C VAL A 271 19.42 5.57 -1.00
N ILE A 272 18.88 6.63 -1.60
CA ILE A 272 17.62 7.30 -1.26
C ILE A 272 16.79 7.28 -2.54
N LEU A 273 15.56 6.78 -2.45
CA LEU A 273 14.70 6.46 -3.58
C LEU A 273 13.38 7.21 -3.47
N ILE A 274 12.79 7.62 -4.59
CA ILE A 274 11.36 7.94 -4.65
C ILE A 274 10.62 6.61 -4.46
N ASN A 275 9.70 6.52 -3.50
CA ASN A 275 9.02 5.27 -3.13
C ASN A 275 7.58 5.21 -3.62
N GLU A 276 6.86 6.33 -3.53
CA GLU A 276 5.44 6.42 -3.84
C GLU A 276 5.11 7.85 -4.30
N VAL A 277 4.18 7.99 -5.25
CA VAL A 277 3.75 9.27 -5.84
C VAL A 277 2.23 9.30 -5.92
N TYR A 278 1.63 10.39 -5.45
CA TYR A 278 0.18 10.62 -5.49
C TYR A 278 -0.13 11.93 -6.21
N SER A 279 -0.88 11.83 -7.32
CA SER A 279 -1.20 12.93 -8.26
C SER A 279 -2.70 13.20 -8.39
N ARG A 280 -3.44 12.96 -7.31
CA ARG A 280 -4.91 13.07 -7.25
C ARG A 280 -5.36 13.93 -6.07
N GLY A 281 -4.49 14.85 -5.68
CA GLY A 281 -4.70 15.74 -4.58
C GLY A 281 -5.90 16.68 -4.75
N THR A 282 -6.34 17.16 -3.61
CA THR A 282 -7.32 18.23 -3.44
C THR A 282 -6.74 19.27 -2.50
N THR A 283 -7.39 20.43 -2.35
CA THR A 283 -6.95 21.46 -1.40
C THR A 283 -6.87 20.98 0.06
N GLU A 284 -7.60 19.91 0.44
CA GLU A 284 -7.56 19.32 1.78
C GLU A 284 -6.59 18.13 1.91
N ASN A 285 -6.23 17.51 0.78
CA ASN A 285 -5.29 16.38 0.70
C ASN A 285 -4.40 16.58 -0.55
N PRO A 286 -3.37 17.44 -0.50
CA PRO A 286 -2.60 17.86 -1.68
C PRO A 286 -1.75 16.74 -2.30
N ASP A 287 -1.23 16.98 -3.51
CA ASP A 287 -0.29 16.05 -4.16
C ASP A 287 1.02 15.91 -3.37
N TRP A 288 1.60 14.71 -3.41
CA TRP A 288 2.81 14.41 -2.66
C TRP A 288 3.70 13.35 -3.33
N ILE A 289 4.98 13.40 -2.93
CA ILE A 289 6.04 12.47 -3.32
C ILE A 289 6.66 11.91 -2.04
N GLU A 290 6.68 10.59 -1.89
CA GLU A 290 7.37 9.92 -0.78
C GLU A 290 8.79 9.50 -1.18
N ILE A 291 9.72 9.67 -0.24
CA ILE A 291 11.10 9.20 -0.32
C ILE A 291 11.36 8.10 0.72
N PHE A 292 12.01 7.02 0.29
CA PHE A 292 12.45 5.90 1.14
C PHE A 292 13.97 5.86 1.31
N ASN A 293 14.42 5.54 2.53
CA ASN A 293 15.83 5.30 2.83
C ASN A 293 16.15 3.80 2.74
N ALA A 294 16.80 3.39 1.64
CA ALA A 294 17.15 1.99 1.40
C ALA A 294 18.30 1.47 2.28
N THR A 295 19.00 2.32 3.03
CA THR A 295 20.16 1.90 3.87
C THR A 295 19.75 1.18 5.15
N THR A 296 20.77 0.69 5.86
CA THR A 296 20.72 0.16 7.23
C THR A 296 21.07 1.22 8.30
N ALA A 297 21.18 2.50 7.91
CA ALA A 297 21.54 3.62 8.78
C ALA A 297 20.54 4.77 8.63
N SER A 298 20.63 5.81 9.46
CA SER A 298 19.88 7.05 9.19
C SER A 298 20.65 7.91 8.19
N VAL A 299 19.93 8.57 7.29
CA VAL A 299 20.49 9.47 6.26
C VAL A 299 19.90 10.86 6.44
N ASP A 300 20.77 11.88 6.43
CA ASP A 300 20.39 13.28 6.36
C ASP A 300 20.14 13.66 4.89
N ILE A 301 18.94 14.16 4.61
CA ILE A 301 18.47 14.59 3.27
C ILE A 301 18.23 16.09 3.19
N SER A 302 18.74 16.86 4.15
CA SER A 302 18.70 18.33 4.16
C SER A 302 19.22 18.91 2.84
N GLY A 303 18.42 19.78 2.21
CA GLY A 303 18.80 20.47 0.97
C GLY A 303 18.70 19.63 -0.32
N TYR A 304 18.25 18.37 -0.22
CA TYR A 304 17.80 17.59 -1.38
C TYR A 304 16.59 18.28 -2.00
N LYS A 305 16.31 18.00 -3.28
CA LYS A 305 15.29 18.71 -4.06
C LYS A 305 14.43 17.75 -4.85
N VAL A 306 13.12 17.99 -4.87
CA VAL A 306 12.19 17.35 -5.80
C VAL A 306 11.59 18.37 -6.76
N TYR A 307 11.29 17.91 -7.98
CA TYR A 307 10.68 18.73 -9.02
C TYR A 307 10.04 17.88 -10.12
N ASP A 308 9.09 18.49 -10.82
CA ASP A 308 8.34 17.93 -11.94
C ASP A 308 8.95 18.27 -13.32
N ASN A 309 8.17 17.98 -14.36
CA ASN A 309 8.52 18.32 -15.73
C ASN A 309 8.61 19.86 -15.91
N GLY A 310 9.80 20.31 -16.31
CA GLY A 310 10.16 21.73 -16.39
C GLY A 310 11.02 22.25 -15.21
N GLY A 311 11.28 21.44 -14.18
CA GLY A 311 12.22 21.77 -13.10
C GLY A 311 13.69 21.45 -13.40
N GLN A 312 13.98 20.37 -14.14
CA GLN A 312 15.36 19.87 -14.33
C GLN A 312 16.30 20.86 -15.04
N ALA A 313 15.81 21.45 -16.14
CA ALA A 313 16.55 22.39 -16.99
C ALA A 313 15.79 23.71 -17.27
N GLY A 314 14.66 23.92 -16.58
CA GLY A 314 13.82 25.10 -16.74
C GLY A 314 14.04 26.16 -15.65
N THR A 315 13.03 27.00 -15.44
CA THR A 315 13.06 28.13 -14.49
C THR A 315 12.08 27.98 -13.32
N LYS A 316 11.34 26.87 -13.24
CA LYS A 316 10.53 26.55 -12.05
C LYS A 316 11.45 26.41 -10.83
N PRO A 317 11.12 26.99 -9.67
CA PRO A 317 11.83 26.68 -8.43
C PRO A 317 11.66 25.19 -8.09
N LYS A 318 12.72 24.57 -7.56
CA LYS A 318 12.69 23.18 -7.07
C LYS A 318 12.24 23.19 -5.60
N LYS A 319 11.44 22.21 -5.17
CA LYS A 319 11.02 22.07 -3.76
C LYS A 319 12.19 21.49 -2.97
N GLU A 320 12.79 22.30 -2.10
CA GLU A 320 13.96 21.92 -1.29
C GLU A 320 13.55 21.38 0.07
N ILE A 321 14.12 20.24 0.47
CA ILE A 321 13.83 19.55 1.72
C ILE A 321 14.48 20.33 2.89
N PRO A 322 13.72 20.65 3.97
CA PRO A 322 14.20 21.49 5.06
C PRO A 322 15.47 20.97 5.76
N ALA A 323 16.27 21.90 6.28
CA ALA A 323 17.48 21.58 7.03
C ALA A 323 17.16 20.85 8.36
N GLY A 324 17.95 19.82 8.67
CA GLY A 324 17.75 18.93 9.81
C GLY A 324 16.86 17.71 9.52
N THR A 325 16.47 17.48 8.26
CA THR A 325 15.61 16.36 7.89
C THR A 325 16.41 15.07 7.75
N THR A 326 16.19 14.11 8.66
CA THR A 326 16.83 12.79 8.63
C THR A 326 15.79 11.68 8.47
N ILE A 327 15.99 10.77 7.52
CA ILE A 327 15.20 9.54 7.42
C ILE A 327 15.90 8.43 8.24
N PRO A 328 15.20 7.71 9.14
CA PRO A 328 15.72 6.50 9.78
C PRO A 328 16.07 5.38 8.77
N SER A 329 16.83 4.38 9.20
CA SER A 329 17.06 3.15 8.44
C SER A 329 15.72 2.51 8.02
N LYS A 330 15.51 2.27 6.72
CA LYS A 330 14.24 1.74 6.18
C LYS A 330 13.01 2.59 6.53
N GLY A 331 13.22 3.89 6.77
CA GLY A 331 12.15 4.86 7.01
C GLY A 331 11.70 5.58 5.73
N PHE A 332 10.65 6.38 5.88
CA PHE A 332 9.97 7.12 4.82
C PHE A 332 9.93 8.62 5.15
N TYR A 333 9.79 9.47 4.13
CA TYR A 333 9.58 10.90 4.25
C TYR A 333 8.66 11.40 3.15
N VAL A 334 7.51 11.97 3.53
CA VAL A 334 6.51 12.50 2.60
C VAL A 334 6.77 13.98 2.35
N ILE A 335 6.85 14.36 1.07
CA ILE A 335 6.96 15.74 0.61
C ILE A 335 5.62 16.12 -0.01
N ILE A 336 4.90 17.04 0.63
CA ILE A 336 3.80 17.74 -0.04
C ILE A 336 4.41 18.62 -1.13
N VAL A 337 3.91 18.48 -2.36
CA VAL A 337 4.38 19.25 -3.51
C VAL A 337 3.36 20.30 -3.96
N ASP A 338 2.05 20.04 -3.90
CA ASP A 338 1.03 21.04 -4.20
C ASP A 338 0.64 21.86 -2.95
N ASP A 339 1.52 22.78 -2.54
CA ASP A 339 1.26 23.72 -1.45
C ASP A 339 1.48 25.20 -1.85
N GLU A 340 1.15 26.11 -0.93
CA GLU A 340 1.20 27.56 -1.19
C GLU A 340 2.63 28.14 -1.27
N ASP A 341 3.69 27.32 -1.13
CA ASP A 341 5.06 27.80 -1.29
C ASP A 341 5.36 28.24 -2.74
N ALA A 342 6.28 29.18 -2.90
CA ALA A 342 6.75 29.59 -4.24
C ALA A 342 7.48 28.47 -5.02
N SER A 343 7.78 27.34 -4.37
CA SER A 343 8.34 26.12 -4.95
C SER A 343 7.35 24.95 -4.97
N GLY A 344 6.09 25.18 -4.62
CA GLY A 344 5.01 24.22 -4.80
C GLY A 344 4.69 24.00 -6.28
N PHE A 345 4.28 22.78 -6.62
CA PHE A 345 3.84 22.35 -7.93
C PHE A 345 2.83 21.19 -7.80
N GLY A 346 1.69 21.30 -8.47
CA GLY A 346 0.75 20.19 -8.62
C GLY A 346 1.25 19.15 -9.62
N LEU A 347 0.87 17.89 -9.39
CA LEU A 347 1.21 16.76 -10.24
C LEU A 347 0.11 16.48 -11.28
N SER A 348 0.52 16.19 -12.50
CA SER A 348 -0.38 15.86 -13.61
C SER A 348 -1.16 14.57 -13.34
N SER A 349 -2.48 14.70 -13.16
CA SER A 349 -3.42 13.55 -13.12
C SER A 349 -3.40 12.66 -14.38
N GLY A 350 -2.81 13.13 -15.49
CA GLY A 350 -2.56 12.35 -16.70
C GLY A 350 -1.24 11.55 -16.69
N GLY A 351 -0.47 11.61 -15.60
CA GLY A 351 0.90 11.11 -15.51
C GLY A 351 1.93 12.15 -15.96
N GLU A 352 3.12 12.11 -15.35
CA GLU A 352 4.32 12.83 -15.79
C GLU A 352 5.59 12.24 -15.17
N GLN A 353 6.72 12.96 -15.25
CA GLN A 353 8.01 12.57 -14.68
C GLN A 353 8.40 13.51 -13.52
N VAL A 354 8.92 12.91 -12.45
CA VAL A 354 9.46 13.60 -11.27
C VAL A 354 10.87 13.13 -10.97
N TRP A 355 11.69 14.01 -10.42
CA TRP A 355 13.10 13.77 -10.11
C TRP A 355 13.42 14.08 -8.66
N LEU A 356 14.38 13.33 -8.11
CA LEU A 356 15.04 13.58 -6.84
C LEU A 356 16.51 13.94 -7.07
N GLU A 357 16.92 15.11 -6.56
CA GLU A 357 18.26 15.67 -6.70
C GLU A 357 18.91 15.88 -5.33
N ASN A 358 20.19 15.52 -5.21
CA ASN A 358 20.96 15.69 -3.97
C ASN A 358 21.56 17.11 -3.84
N THR A 359 22.28 17.37 -2.76
CA THR A 359 22.94 18.67 -2.51
C THR A 359 24.07 19.02 -3.47
N THR A 360 24.61 18.07 -4.25
CA THR A 360 25.61 18.33 -5.31
C THR A 360 24.99 18.69 -6.66
N GLY A 361 23.66 18.69 -6.77
CA GLY A 361 22.95 18.90 -8.04
C GLY A 361 22.90 17.67 -8.94
N SER A 362 23.21 16.49 -8.40
CA SER A 362 23.07 15.21 -9.09
C SER A 362 21.67 14.67 -8.89
N VAL A 363 20.97 14.34 -9.99
CA VAL A 363 19.79 13.48 -9.92
C VAL A 363 20.23 12.13 -9.37
N ILE A 364 19.58 11.66 -8.30
CA ILE A 364 19.86 10.37 -7.67
C ILE A 364 18.75 9.36 -7.93
N ASP A 365 17.50 9.78 -8.14
CA ASP A 365 16.41 8.89 -8.56
C ASP A 365 15.37 9.68 -9.38
N ASP A 366 14.62 9.00 -10.23
CA ASP A 366 13.52 9.59 -11.00
C ASP A 366 12.45 8.54 -11.34
N VAL A 367 11.21 9.00 -11.56
CA VAL A 367 10.11 8.14 -11.98
C VAL A 367 9.19 8.86 -12.95
N THR A 368 8.78 8.15 -14.00
CA THR A 368 7.64 8.53 -14.84
C THR A 368 6.43 7.71 -14.42
N PHE A 369 5.39 8.35 -13.88
CA PHE A 369 4.16 7.70 -13.43
C PHE A 369 3.04 7.84 -14.47
N PRO A 370 2.12 6.85 -14.58
CA PRO A 370 0.99 6.89 -15.50
C PRO A 370 -0.15 7.79 -14.98
N ALA A 371 -1.22 7.94 -15.76
CA ALA A 371 -2.47 8.44 -15.20
C ALA A 371 -2.98 7.50 -14.10
N LEU A 372 -3.37 8.07 -12.95
CA LEU A 372 -3.88 7.37 -11.77
C LEU A 372 -5.38 7.66 -11.60
N GLU A 373 -6.14 6.81 -10.92
CA GLU A 373 -7.50 7.13 -10.44
C GLU A 373 -7.47 7.76 -9.03
N GLU A 374 -8.57 8.38 -8.57
CA GLU A 374 -8.59 9.20 -7.32
C GLU A 374 -8.04 8.51 -6.05
N THR A 375 -8.19 7.18 -5.97
CA THR A 375 -7.73 6.36 -4.84
C THR A 375 -6.41 5.64 -5.08
N GLN A 376 -5.69 5.96 -6.17
CA GLN A 376 -4.47 5.27 -6.58
C GLN A 376 -3.23 6.14 -6.40
N SER A 377 -2.12 5.48 -6.12
CA SER A 377 -0.77 6.02 -6.18
C SER A 377 0.09 5.20 -7.16
N TYR A 378 1.29 5.67 -7.47
CA TYR A 378 2.30 4.90 -8.20
C TYR A 378 3.49 4.67 -7.28
N GLY A 379 3.89 3.41 -7.07
CA GLY A 379 4.91 3.09 -6.07
C GLY A 379 5.78 1.87 -6.38
N ARG A 380 6.93 1.81 -5.73
CA ARG A 380 7.85 0.66 -5.71
C ARG A 380 7.28 -0.39 -4.77
N TYR A 381 6.97 -1.59 -5.28
CA TYR A 381 6.45 -2.66 -4.42
C TYR A 381 7.19 -3.98 -4.67
N PRO A 382 7.99 -4.48 -3.70
CA PRO A 382 8.23 -3.92 -2.34
C PRO A 382 8.97 -2.57 -2.29
N ASP A 383 9.00 -1.93 -1.11
CA ASP A 383 9.65 -0.62 -0.92
C ASP A 383 11.11 -0.58 -1.39
N GLY A 384 11.43 0.44 -2.17
CA GLY A 384 12.76 0.61 -2.77
C GLY A 384 13.16 -0.43 -3.83
N ASP A 385 12.28 -1.33 -4.25
CA ASP A 385 12.53 -2.24 -5.37
C ASP A 385 12.52 -1.49 -6.73
N ALA A 386 13.10 -2.09 -7.78
CA ALA A 386 13.02 -1.55 -9.14
C ALA A 386 11.60 -1.65 -9.74
N ASN A 387 10.73 -2.50 -9.18
CA ASN A 387 9.39 -2.77 -9.66
C ASN A 387 8.36 -1.70 -9.28
N TRP A 388 8.15 -0.74 -10.19
CA TRP A 388 7.10 0.26 -10.12
C TRP A 388 5.74 -0.24 -10.64
N GLN A 389 4.67 0.02 -9.89
CA GLN A 389 3.30 -0.30 -10.29
C GLN A 389 2.26 0.68 -9.72
N VAL A 390 1.06 0.67 -10.31
CA VAL A 390 -0.09 1.35 -9.71
C VAL A 390 -0.50 0.58 -8.46
N LEU A 391 -0.60 1.30 -7.34
CA LEU A 391 -1.07 0.80 -6.06
C LEU A 391 -2.54 1.20 -5.87
N TYR A 392 -3.33 0.32 -5.26
CA TYR A 392 -4.74 0.59 -4.93
C TYR A 392 -4.94 1.12 -3.52
N VAL A 393 -3.87 1.31 -2.74
CA VAL A 393 -3.88 1.99 -1.44
C VAL A 393 -2.75 3.01 -1.45
N ALA A 394 -3.07 4.26 -1.17
CA ALA A 394 -2.06 5.30 -0.98
C ALA A 394 -1.51 5.22 0.45
N THR A 395 -0.19 5.15 0.63
CA THR A 395 0.48 4.78 1.89
C THR A 395 1.43 5.83 2.49
N PRO A 396 1.09 7.14 2.49
CA PRO A 396 2.02 8.21 2.87
C PRO A 396 2.59 8.06 4.29
N GLY A 397 3.91 7.92 4.39
CA GLY A 397 4.68 7.77 5.62
C GLY A 397 4.86 6.32 6.06
N SER A 398 4.58 5.34 5.20
CA SER A 398 4.53 3.92 5.54
C SER A 398 4.92 3.02 4.36
N ALA A 399 5.09 1.73 4.63
CA ALA A 399 5.43 0.75 3.60
C ALA A 399 4.30 0.60 2.57
N ASN A 400 4.67 0.56 1.29
CA ASN A 400 3.73 0.46 0.17
C ASN A 400 2.83 -0.78 0.28
N ASP A 401 1.52 -0.58 0.11
CA ASP A 401 0.52 -1.66 0.05
C ASP A 401 -0.15 -1.72 -1.33
N ASN A 402 -0.28 -2.93 -1.89
CA ASN A 402 -1.04 -3.17 -3.10
C ASN A 402 -2.24 -4.11 -2.89
N SER A 403 -2.78 -4.14 -1.66
CA SER A 403 -4.10 -4.71 -1.40
C SER A 403 -5.19 -3.88 -2.11
N PRO A 404 -6.37 -4.45 -2.42
CA PRO A 404 -7.48 -3.66 -2.96
C PRO A 404 -7.96 -2.64 -1.93
N ALA A 405 -8.23 -1.40 -2.38
CA ALA A 405 -8.86 -0.37 -1.55
C ALA A 405 -10.07 -0.93 -0.79
N PRO A 406 -10.19 -0.70 0.54
CA PRO A 406 -11.36 -1.10 1.28
C PRO A 406 -12.58 -0.30 0.80
N SER A 407 -13.65 -0.99 0.40
CA SER A 407 -14.92 -0.33 0.07
C SER A 407 -15.41 0.51 1.25
N ALA A 408 -15.79 1.76 1.00
CA ALA A 408 -16.47 2.55 2.02
C ALA A 408 -17.79 1.86 2.42
N VAL A 409 -18.04 1.77 3.72
CA VAL A 409 -19.26 1.19 4.30
C VAL A 409 -20.09 2.34 4.86
N VAL A 410 -21.30 2.48 4.35
CA VAL A 410 -22.28 3.48 4.81
C VAL A 410 -23.41 2.79 5.55
N LEU A 411 -23.82 3.36 6.68
CA LEU A 411 -24.93 2.86 7.50
C LEU A 411 -25.89 4.02 7.79
N MET A 412 -27.17 3.71 7.99
CA MET A 412 -28.11 4.69 8.56
C MET A 412 -27.72 4.93 10.03
N ASN A 413 -27.56 6.20 10.40
CA ASN A 413 -26.94 6.60 11.67
C ASN A 413 -27.95 7.18 12.66
N GLU A 414 -28.88 8.01 12.19
CA GLU A 414 -29.94 8.61 12.99
C GLU A 414 -31.23 8.72 12.15
N ILE A 415 -32.39 8.48 12.77
CA ILE A 415 -33.72 8.55 12.17
C ILE A 415 -34.61 9.43 13.05
N TYR A 416 -35.31 10.37 12.41
CA TYR A 416 -36.31 11.23 13.05
C TYR A 416 -37.67 11.09 12.35
N SER A 417 -38.66 10.60 13.09
CA SER A 417 -40.04 10.31 12.62
C SER A 417 -41.12 11.17 13.31
N ARG A 418 -40.72 12.34 13.80
CA ARG A 418 -41.59 13.30 14.50
C ARG A 418 -41.69 14.62 13.74
N GLY A 419 -41.65 14.51 12.42
CA GLY A 419 -41.68 15.61 11.49
C GLY A 419 -42.92 16.49 11.59
N THR A 420 -42.74 17.74 11.20
CA THR A 420 -43.78 18.72 10.96
C THR A 420 -43.51 19.39 9.62
N ALA A 421 -44.47 20.14 9.07
CA ALA A 421 -44.27 20.87 7.81
C ALA A 421 -43.10 21.88 7.84
N GLU A 422 -42.64 22.32 9.02
CA GLU A 422 -41.48 23.21 9.18
C GLU A 422 -40.17 22.47 9.54
N ASN A 423 -40.26 21.22 9.99
CA ASN A 423 -39.13 20.34 10.28
C ASN A 423 -39.51 18.90 9.89
N PRO A 424 -39.44 18.53 8.60
CA PRO A 424 -39.93 17.24 8.10
C PRO A 424 -39.09 16.05 8.57
N ASP A 425 -39.62 14.83 8.41
CA ASP A 425 -38.90 13.59 8.72
C ASP A 425 -37.63 13.44 7.89
N TRP A 426 -36.59 12.85 8.50
CA TRP A 426 -35.29 12.69 7.86
C TRP A 426 -34.53 11.48 8.40
N ILE A 427 -33.59 11.01 7.59
CA ILE A 427 -32.68 9.91 7.88
C ILE A 427 -31.26 10.40 7.58
N GLU A 428 -30.33 10.10 8.48
CA GLU A 428 -28.91 10.36 8.31
C GLU A 428 -28.17 9.07 7.95
N ILE A 429 -27.16 9.21 7.09
CA ILE A 429 -26.24 8.16 6.67
C ILE A 429 -24.83 8.57 7.10
N PHE A 430 -24.10 7.68 7.76
CA PHE A 430 -22.72 7.86 8.21
C PHE A 430 -21.77 6.97 7.41
N ASN A 431 -20.63 7.52 6.98
CA ASN A 431 -19.55 6.75 6.38
C ASN A 431 -18.62 6.22 7.49
N THR A 432 -18.66 4.92 7.74
CA THR A 432 -17.85 4.26 8.77
C THR A 432 -16.38 4.10 8.40
N SER A 433 -16.00 4.43 7.15
CA SER A 433 -14.60 4.41 6.72
C SER A 433 -13.80 5.55 7.35
N THR A 434 -12.55 5.28 7.71
CA THR A 434 -11.60 6.27 8.23
C THR A 434 -10.64 6.84 7.17
N SER A 435 -10.69 6.32 5.93
CA SER A 435 -9.74 6.70 4.86
C SER A 435 -10.33 6.75 3.45
N VAL A 436 -11.58 6.32 3.23
CA VAL A 436 -12.21 6.26 1.89
C VAL A 436 -13.55 6.97 1.89
N ALA A 437 -13.73 7.95 1.01
CA ALA A 437 -15.01 8.62 0.80
C ALA A 437 -16.03 7.68 0.13
N ALA A 438 -17.30 7.78 0.50
CA ALA A 438 -18.39 6.98 -0.04
C ALA A 438 -19.17 7.76 -1.09
N ASP A 439 -19.20 7.28 -2.34
CA ASP A 439 -20.21 7.71 -3.32
C ASP A 439 -21.53 6.99 -3.03
N ILE A 440 -22.56 7.76 -2.66
CA ILE A 440 -23.92 7.27 -2.42
C ILE A 440 -24.93 7.77 -3.46
N SER A 441 -24.43 8.29 -4.59
CA SER A 441 -25.24 8.71 -5.73
C SER A 441 -26.21 7.61 -6.18
N GLY A 442 -27.50 7.93 -6.26
CA GLY A 442 -28.54 6.99 -6.73
C GLY A 442 -28.87 5.86 -5.74
N PHE A 443 -28.32 5.87 -4.51
CA PHE A 443 -28.83 5.03 -3.43
C PHE A 443 -30.28 5.40 -3.11
N LYS A 444 -31.03 4.46 -2.55
CA LYS A 444 -32.48 4.56 -2.37
C LYS A 444 -32.88 4.26 -0.96
N ILE A 445 -33.70 5.12 -0.38
CA ILE A 445 -34.33 4.91 0.92
C ILE A 445 -35.84 4.79 0.73
N TYR A 446 -36.45 3.87 1.46
CA TYR A 446 -37.88 3.62 1.44
C TYR A 446 -38.34 2.98 2.76
N ASP A 447 -39.59 3.23 3.11
CA ASP A 447 -40.30 2.55 4.19
C ASP A 447 -41.20 1.42 3.64
N ASN A 448 -41.79 0.65 4.57
CA ASN A 448 -42.96 -0.23 4.39
C ASN A 448 -43.17 -0.90 3.01
N GLY A 449 -42.68 -2.14 2.87
CA GLY A 449 -43.00 -3.04 1.74
C GLY A 449 -41.82 -3.76 1.12
N GLY A 450 -40.59 -3.43 1.53
CA GLY A 450 -39.37 -4.02 0.97
C GLY A 450 -39.15 -3.67 -0.50
N GLN A 451 -38.25 -4.39 -1.17
CA GLN A 451 -37.92 -4.15 -2.59
C GLN A 451 -39.12 -4.32 -3.55
N ALA A 452 -40.17 -5.02 -3.11
CA ALA A 452 -41.40 -5.27 -3.87
C ALA A 452 -42.55 -4.30 -3.53
N GLY A 453 -42.31 -3.30 -2.66
CA GLY A 453 -43.27 -2.28 -2.30
C GLY A 453 -43.65 -1.38 -3.49
N THR A 454 -44.89 -0.88 -3.50
CA THR A 454 -45.39 0.05 -4.53
C THR A 454 -45.25 1.52 -4.13
N LYS A 455 -44.66 1.81 -2.97
CA LYS A 455 -44.35 3.18 -2.54
C LYS A 455 -43.19 3.76 -3.37
N PRO A 456 -43.13 5.09 -3.55
CA PRO A 456 -41.95 5.74 -4.09
C PRO A 456 -40.71 5.44 -3.23
N LYS A 457 -39.54 5.35 -3.86
CA LYS A 457 -38.25 5.34 -3.17
C LYS A 457 -37.64 6.74 -3.27
N LYS A 458 -37.16 7.30 -2.16
CA LYS A 458 -36.40 8.56 -2.17
C LYS A 458 -34.98 8.24 -2.66
N GLU A 459 -34.57 8.83 -3.77
CA GLU A 459 -33.28 8.57 -4.41
C GLU A 459 -32.29 9.68 -4.06
N ILE A 460 -31.08 9.31 -3.65
CA ILE A 460 -30.02 10.23 -3.25
C ILE A 460 -29.44 10.92 -4.51
N PRO A 461 -29.28 12.26 -4.51
CA PRO A 461 -28.80 13.00 -5.68
C PRO A 461 -27.45 12.51 -6.24
N ALA A 462 -27.26 12.66 -7.54
CA ALA A 462 -25.99 12.36 -8.19
C ALA A 462 -24.88 13.34 -7.76
N GLY A 463 -23.67 12.81 -7.54
CA GLY A 463 -22.52 13.54 -7.01
C GLY A 463 -22.48 13.62 -5.47
N THR A 464 -23.26 12.79 -4.77
CA THR A 464 -23.28 12.81 -3.30
C THR A 464 -22.16 11.96 -2.72
N MET A 465 -21.10 12.63 -2.28
CA MET A 465 -19.94 12.02 -1.59
C MET A 465 -20.03 12.25 -0.08
N ILE A 466 -19.87 11.19 0.72
CA ILE A 466 -19.64 11.29 2.17
C ILE A 466 -18.15 11.08 2.45
N GLN A 467 -17.47 12.09 3.00
CA GLN A 467 -16.06 11.97 3.43
C GLN A 467 -15.88 10.90 4.53
N PRO A 468 -14.66 10.40 4.78
CA PRO A 468 -14.39 9.47 5.88
C PRO A 468 -14.87 10.04 7.22
N GLY A 469 -15.67 9.27 7.98
CA GLY A 469 -16.31 9.74 9.22
C GLY A 469 -17.32 10.88 9.04
N GLY A 470 -17.77 11.16 7.82
CA GLY A 470 -18.77 12.18 7.50
C GLY A 470 -20.21 11.68 7.58
N PHE A 471 -21.15 12.62 7.52
CA PHE A 471 -22.60 12.40 7.60
C PHE A 471 -23.30 12.99 6.38
N PHE A 472 -24.40 12.37 5.96
CA PHE A 472 -25.32 12.90 4.95
C PHE A 472 -26.77 12.76 5.43
N VAL A 473 -27.49 13.87 5.47
CA VAL A 473 -28.90 13.92 5.89
C VAL A 473 -29.80 14.01 4.66
N ILE A 474 -30.75 13.09 4.55
CA ILE A 474 -31.83 13.16 3.57
C ILE A 474 -33.17 13.38 4.26
N VAL A 475 -33.89 14.42 3.81
CA VAL A 475 -35.30 14.59 4.15
C VAL A 475 -36.11 13.58 3.35
N VAL A 476 -37.00 12.86 4.03
CA VAL A 476 -37.88 11.85 3.41
C VAL A 476 -39.31 12.36 3.27
N ASP A 477 -39.82 13.16 4.21
CA ASP A 477 -41.18 13.73 4.15
C ASP A 477 -41.19 15.16 3.58
N ASP A 478 -40.87 15.29 2.29
CA ASP A 478 -40.98 16.57 1.56
C ASP A 478 -42.05 16.54 0.48
N GLU A 479 -42.29 17.69 -0.16
CA GLU A 479 -43.33 17.86 -1.18
C GLU A 479 -43.01 17.17 -2.54
N ASP A 480 -41.89 16.44 -2.64
CA ASP A 480 -41.55 15.70 -3.86
C ASP A 480 -42.50 14.52 -4.07
N ALA A 481 -42.70 14.13 -5.34
CA ALA A 481 -43.45 12.91 -5.68
C ALA A 481 -42.79 11.60 -5.20
N SER A 482 -41.56 11.68 -4.69
CA SER A 482 -40.81 10.59 -4.04
C SER A 482 -40.77 10.66 -2.52
N GLY A 483 -41.37 11.70 -1.92
CA GLY A 483 -41.44 11.88 -0.47
C GLY A 483 -42.42 10.91 0.21
N PHE A 484 -42.14 10.59 1.48
CA PHE A 484 -42.96 9.79 2.37
C PHE A 484 -42.69 10.14 3.84
N GLY A 485 -43.78 10.30 4.61
CA GLY A 485 -43.73 10.43 6.06
C GLY A 485 -43.40 9.11 6.76
N LEU A 486 -42.67 9.21 7.87
CA LEU A 486 -42.33 8.10 8.75
C LEU A 486 -43.40 7.92 9.86
N SER A 487 -43.60 6.68 10.26
CA SER A 487 -44.53 6.31 11.33
C SER A 487 -44.02 6.79 12.70
N SER A 488 -44.76 7.73 13.29
CA SER A 488 -44.59 8.13 14.71
C SER A 488 -44.77 6.98 15.71
N GLY A 489 -45.39 5.87 15.30
CA GLY A 489 -45.53 4.63 16.08
C GLY A 489 -44.38 3.64 15.91
N GLY A 490 -43.35 3.98 15.11
CA GLY A 490 -42.27 3.07 14.71
C GLY A 490 -42.60 2.29 13.44
N GLU A 491 -41.56 1.96 12.66
CA GLU A 491 -41.60 1.05 11.50
C GLU A 491 -40.19 0.61 11.07
N GLN A 492 -40.07 0.03 9.87
CA GLN A 492 -38.79 -0.39 9.27
C GLN A 492 -38.48 0.41 8.01
N VAL A 493 -37.22 0.82 7.88
CA VAL A 493 -36.64 1.53 6.73
C VAL A 493 -35.43 0.78 6.19
N TRP A 494 -35.15 0.94 4.90
CA TRP A 494 -34.05 0.28 4.18
C TRP A 494 -33.21 1.29 3.39
N LEU A 495 -31.90 1.08 3.35
CA LEU A 495 -30.95 1.74 2.46
C LEU A 495 -30.50 0.76 1.38
N GLU A 496 -30.79 1.04 0.12
CA GLU A 496 -30.48 0.20 -1.05
C GLU A 496 -29.47 0.90 -1.97
N ASN A 497 -28.43 0.18 -2.42
CA ASN A 497 -27.46 0.72 -3.38
C ASN A 497 -27.96 0.62 -4.83
N THR A 498 -27.22 1.24 -5.76
CA THR A 498 -27.54 1.25 -7.20
C THR A 498 -27.58 -0.14 -7.86
N ALA A 499 -26.98 -1.16 -7.23
CA ALA A 499 -27.06 -2.55 -7.68
C ALA A 499 -28.32 -3.29 -7.17
N GLY A 500 -29.19 -2.63 -6.40
CA GLY A 500 -30.38 -3.24 -5.81
C GLY A 500 -30.07 -4.15 -4.62
N THR A 501 -28.97 -3.90 -3.91
CA THR A 501 -28.62 -4.60 -2.66
C THR A 501 -28.94 -3.71 -1.48
N VAL A 502 -29.65 -4.23 -0.48
CA VAL A 502 -29.82 -3.56 0.82
C VAL A 502 -28.47 -3.51 1.53
N VAL A 503 -28.00 -2.31 1.84
CA VAL A 503 -26.74 -2.03 2.53
C VAL A 503 -26.95 -1.96 4.05
N ASP A 504 -28.08 -1.39 4.48
CA ASP A 504 -28.48 -1.32 5.88
C ASP A 504 -30.01 -1.32 5.99
N ASP A 505 -30.53 -1.79 7.12
CA ASP A 505 -31.96 -1.71 7.45
C ASP A 505 -32.16 -1.53 8.96
N ILE A 506 -33.13 -0.68 9.33
CA ILE A 506 -33.41 -0.33 10.73
C ILE A 506 -34.91 -0.44 10.96
N THR A 507 -35.27 -1.21 12.00
CA THR A 507 -36.60 -1.13 12.61
C THR A 507 -36.50 -0.25 13.86
N PHE A 508 -37.25 0.85 13.91
CA PHE A 508 -37.26 1.79 15.03
C PHE A 508 -38.60 1.75 15.79
N PRO A 509 -38.61 2.00 17.11
CA PRO A 509 -39.83 2.00 17.93
C PRO A 509 -40.62 3.31 17.77
N ALA A 510 -41.76 3.44 18.46
CA ALA A 510 -42.37 4.74 18.68
C ALA A 510 -41.38 5.65 19.45
N LEU A 511 -41.23 6.90 19.00
CA LEU A 511 -40.34 7.93 19.58
C LEU A 511 -41.19 9.05 20.17
N ALA A 512 -40.71 9.80 21.16
CA ALA A 512 -41.31 11.07 21.58
C ALA A 512 -40.91 12.24 20.65
N GLU A 513 -41.60 13.37 20.71
CA GLU A 513 -41.29 14.56 19.87
C GLU A 513 -39.87 15.12 20.06
N THR A 514 -39.24 14.81 21.19
CA THR A 514 -37.88 15.21 21.57
C THR A 514 -36.84 14.10 21.37
N GLU A 515 -37.19 13.02 20.67
CA GLU A 515 -36.35 11.83 20.53
C GLU A 515 -36.09 11.49 19.04
N SER A 516 -34.95 10.85 18.80
CA SER A 516 -34.60 10.19 17.54
C SER A 516 -34.18 8.74 17.82
N TYR A 517 -33.92 7.95 16.77
CA TYR A 517 -33.40 6.59 16.90
C TYR A 517 -32.11 6.44 16.10
N GLY A 518 -31.02 6.03 16.76
CA GLY A 518 -29.71 6.06 16.13
C GLY A 518 -28.66 5.15 16.75
N ARG A 519 -27.52 5.05 16.06
CA ARG A 519 -26.34 4.26 16.45
C ARG A 519 -25.48 5.07 17.40
N TYR A 520 -25.30 4.62 18.63
CA TYR A 520 -24.44 5.32 19.59
C TYR A 520 -23.42 4.36 20.25
N PRO A 521 -22.11 4.50 19.97
CA PRO A 521 -21.48 5.49 19.07
C PRO A 521 -21.86 5.35 17.59
N ASP A 522 -21.56 6.37 16.79
CA ASP A 522 -21.86 6.42 15.35
C ASP A 522 -21.36 5.19 14.60
N GLY A 523 -22.15 4.70 13.63
CA GLY A 523 -21.82 3.51 12.85
C GLY A 523 -21.75 2.19 13.63
N SER A 524 -21.94 2.18 14.95
CA SER A 524 -21.92 0.95 15.75
C SER A 524 -23.17 0.10 15.54
N SER A 525 -23.13 -1.17 15.98
CA SER A 525 -24.32 -2.04 16.01
C SER A 525 -25.32 -1.70 17.12
N ASN A 526 -25.05 -0.68 17.95
CA ASN A 526 -25.85 -0.33 19.11
C ASN A 526 -26.89 0.74 18.79
N LEU A 527 -28.02 0.31 18.23
CA LEU A 527 -29.20 1.14 17.98
C LEU A 527 -30.00 1.37 19.27
N GLN A 528 -30.30 2.62 19.58
CA GLN A 528 -31.09 3.01 20.75
C GLN A 528 -31.88 4.30 20.49
N ILE A 529 -32.84 4.59 21.37
CA ILE A 529 -33.49 5.91 21.41
C ILE A 529 -32.45 6.92 21.90
N LEU A 530 -32.26 7.98 21.13
CA LEU A 530 -31.42 9.12 21.46
C LEU A 530 -32.30 10.25 22.00
N SER A 531 -31.85 10.81 23.13
CA SER A 531 -32.54 11.91 23.82
C SER A 531 -32.07 13.30 23.34
N VAL A 532 -31.16 13.32 22.35
CA VAL A 532 -30.68 14.52 21.66
C VAL A 532 -30.82 14.24 20.17
N ILE A 533 -31.44 15.17 19.44
CA ILE A 533 -31.60 15.07 17.99
C ILE A 533 -30.39 15.74 17.34
N THR A 534 -29.59 14.98 16.58
CA THR A 534 -28.21 15.35 16.17
C THR A 534 -28.01 15.57 14.67
N LYS A 535 -29.09 15.72 13.90
CA LYS A 535 -29.16 16.04 12.46
C LYS A 535 -27.89 16.70 11.85
N GLY A 536 -27.08 15.90 11.17
CA GLY A 536 -25.88 16.34 10.45
C GLY A 536 -24.61 16.38 11.30
N ALA A 537 -24.60 15.70 12.45
CA ALA A 537 -23.51 15.66 13.41
C ALA A 537 -23.44 14.29 14.12
N ALA A 538 -22.34 14.04 14.83
CA ALA A 538 -22.15 12.83 15.63
C ALA A 538 -23.25 12.68 16.70
N ASN A 539 -23.79 11.47 16.83
CA ASN A 539 -24.88 11.16 17.75
C ASN A 539 -24.52 11.45 19.20
N ASP A 540 -25.45 12.07 19.94
CA ASP A 540 -25.35 12.31 21.38
C ASP A 540 -26.54 11.68 22.11
N ASN A 541 -26.29 11.18 23.33
CA ASN A 541 -27.33 10.71 24.25
C ASN A 541 -27.11 11.25 25.68
N SER A 542 -26.51 12.44 25.81
CA SER A 542 -26.08 13.00 27.10
C SER A 542 -27.20 13.57 27.99
N THR A 543 -28.36 13.92 27.45
CA THR A 543 -29.48 14.53 28.21
C THR A 543 -30.80 13.76 28.05
N PRO A 544 -31.13 12.80 28.93
CA PRO A 544 -32.45 12.17 28.94
C PRO A 544 -33.55 13.16 29.35
N PRO A 545 -34.82 12.98 28.89
CA PRO A 545 -35.93 13.78 29.34
C PRO A 545 -36.13 13.67 30.87
N PRO A 546 -36.61 14.73 31.55
CA PRO A 546 -36.80 14.72 32.98
C PRO A 546 -37.84 13.66 33.38
N ALA A 547 -37.49 12.78 34.31
CA ALA A 547 -38.33 11.64 34.67
C ALA A 547 -39.70 12.06 35.23
N THR A 548 -40.76 11.47 34.68
CA THR A 548 -42.11 11.50 35.25
C THR A 548 -42.15 10.65 36.53
N ILE A 549 -42.36 11.28 37.68
CA ILE A 549 -42.41 10.63 39.00
C ILE A 549 -43.82 10.79 39.57
N ILE A 550 -44.65 9.76 39.39
CA ILE A 550 -46.00 9.69 39.96
C ILE A 550 -46.04 8.54 40.97
N LEU A 551 -46.45 8.82 42.21
CA LEU A 551 -46.38 7.89 43.33
C LEU A 551 -47.64 7.96 44.21
N MET A 552 -48.03 6.83 44.82
CA MET A 552 -49.03 6.80 45.89
C MET A 552 -48.43 7.40 47.16
N ASN A 553 -49.02 8.48 47.66
CA ASN A 553 -48.46 9.32 48.73
C ASN A 553 -49.09 9.06 50.10
N GLU A 554 -50.41 8.94 50.18
CA GLU A 554 -51.16 8.68 51.41
C GLU A 554 -52.36 7.75 51.12
N ILE A 555 -52.67 6.83 52.02
CA ILE A 555 -53.73 5.82 51.89
C ILE A 555 -54.60 5.85 53.15
N TYR A 556 -55.92 5.85 52.97
CA TYR A 556 -56.90 5.74 54.05
C TYR A 556 -57.88 4.60 53.77
N SER A 557 -57.86 3.59 54.65
CA SER A 557 -58.62 2.33 54.55
C SER A 557 -59.57 2.11 55.76
N ARG A 558 -60.17 3.21 56.22
CA ARG A 558 -60.99 3.29 57.44
C ARG A 558 -62.28 4.08 57.18
N GLY A 559 -62.70 4.15 55.92
CA GLY A 559 -63.85 4.93 55.49
C GLY A 559 -65.19 4.47 56.05
N THR A 560 -66.17 5.35 55.92
CA THR A 560 -67.60 5.08 56.13
C THR A 560 -68.38 5.43 54.86
N ALA A 561 -69.69 5.18 54.84
CA ALA A 561 -70.54 5.58 53.74
C ALA A 561 -70.59 7.12 53.51
N GLU A 562 -70.21 7.91 54.52
CA GLU A 562 -70.14 9.37 54.45
C GLU A 562 -68.72 9.91 54.16
N ASP A 563 -67.68 9.12 54.43
CA ASP A 563 -66.28 9.45 54.11
C ASP A 563 -65.54 8.19 53.63
N PRO A 564 -65.63 7.84 52.32
CA PRO A 564 -65.17 6.57 51.78
C PRO A 564 -63.64 6.44 51.74
N ASP A 565 -63.14 5.22 51.52
CA ASP A 565 -61.71 4.95 51.35
C ASP A 565 -61.14 5.68 50.14
N TRP A 566 -59.87 6.11 50.26
CA TRP A 566 -59.18 6.88 49.23
C TRP A 566 -57.67 6.69 49.24
N ILE A 567 -57.06 7.02 48.09
CA ILE A 567 -55.63 7.04 47.87
C ILE A 567 -55.25 8.42 47.32
N GLU A 568 -54.19 9.02 47.84
CA GLU A 568 -53.58 10.23 47.31
C GLU A 568 -52.40 9.88 46.41
N ILE A 569 -52.30 10.59 45.29
CA ILE A 569 -51.20 10.55 44.34
C ILE A 569 -50.42 11.85 44.42
N TYR A 570 -49.10 11.75 44.44
CA TYR A 570 -48.17 12.87 44.41
C TYR A 570 -47.41 12.90 43.08
N ASN A 571 -47.32 14.09 42.50
CA ASN A 571 -46.45 14.35 41.35
C ASN A 571 -45.09 14.87 41.83
N GLY A 572 -44.09 14.00 41.89
CA GLY A 572 -42.70 14.33 42.20
C GLY A 572 -41.91 14.87 41.01
N SER A 573 -42.51 14.98 39.82
CA SER A 573 -41.87 15.53 38.61
C SER A 573 -41.71 17.05 38.71
N ALA A 574 -40.79 17.61 37.92
CA ALA A 574 -40.56 19.06 37.84
C ALA A 574 -41.57 19.80 36.94
N PHE A 575 -42.59 19.10 36.44
CA PHE A 575 -43.58 19.57 35.47
C PHE A 575 -44.96 18.97 35.77
N ASP A 576 -46.00 19.56 35.21
CA ASP A 576 -47.39 19.12 35.35
C ASP A 576 -47.62 17.82 34.56
N VAL A 577 -48.33 16.85 35.16
CA VAL A 577 -48.54 15.51 34.57
C VAL A 577 -50.03 15.24 34.40
N ASP A 578 -50.42 14.81 33.20
CA ASP A 578 -51.77 14.30 32.91
C ASP A 578 -51.87 12.81 33.29
N LEU A 579 -52.84 12.47 34.15
CA LEU A 579 -53.15 11.11 34.58
C LEU A 579 -54.26 10.45 33.75
N SER A 580 -54.70 11.04 32.64
CA SER A 580 -55.68 10.45 31.73
C SER A 580 -55.34 8.99 31.40
N GLY A 581 -56.25 8.07 31.75
CA GLY A 581 -56.07 6.64 31.48
C GLY A 581 -55.18 5.88 32.47
N TYR A 582 -54.58 6.52 33.47
CA TYR A 582 -53.92 5.84 34.59
C TYR A 582 -54.96 5.03 35.38
N LYS A 583 -54.53 3.99 36.12
CA LYS A 583 -55.43 3.06 36.81
C LYS A 583 -54.90 2.66 38.18
N ILE A 584 -55.80 2.48 39.13
CA ILE A 584 -55.52 1.97 40.48
C ILE A 584 -56.40 0.75 40.79
N TYR A 585 -55.83 -0.20 41.53
CA TYR A 585 -56.51 -1.44 41.91
C TYR A 585 -55.94 -2.07 43.20
N ASP A 586 -56.82 -2.82 43.89
CA ASP A 586 -56.49 -3.73 45.00
C ASP A 586 -56.03 -5.12 44.50
N GLY A 587 -55.84 -6.05 45.44
CA GLY A 587 -55.54 -7.46 45.14
C GLY A 587 -56.63 -8.20 44.32
N GLY A 588 -57.78 -7.57 44.09
CA GLY A 588 -58.85 -8.07 43.22
C GLY A 588 -58.75 -7.64 41.76
N GLY A 589 -57.80 -6.77 41.37
CA GLY A 589 -57.82 -6.06 40.08
C GLY A 589 -56.63 -6.21 39.11
N GLN A 590 -55.52 -6.88 39.47
CA GLN A 590 -54.41 -7.09 38.49
C GLN A 590 -54.72 -8.20 37.49
N ALA A 591 -55.22 -9.33 37.99
CA ALA A 591 -55.58 -10.53 37.21
C ALA A 591 -56.98 -11.07 37.57
N GLY A 592 -57.77 -10.28 38.30
CA GLY A 592 -59.13 -10.61 38.71
C GLY A 592 -60.20 -10.12 37.73
N THR A 593 -61.47 -10.26 38.12
CA THR A 593 -62.63 -9.86 37.30
C THR A 593 -63.24 -8.52 37.70
N LYS A 594 -62.68 -7.83 38.70
CA LYS A 594 -63.09 -6.44 39.02
C LYS A 594 -62.49 -5.48 37.97
N PRO A 595 -63.23 -4.47 37.49
CA PRO A 595 -62.63 -3.37 36.74
C PRO A 595 -61.63 -2.59 37.61
N LYS A 596 -60.54 -2.11 37.01
CA LYS A 596 -59.61 -1.16 37.65
C LYS A 596 -60.28 0.22 37.75
N LYS A 597 -59.97 1.02 38.77
CA LYS A 597 -60.44 2.41 38.89
C LYS A 597 -59.55 3.30 38.03
N GLU A 598 -60.10 3.86 36.96
CA GLU A 598 -59.38 4.71 36.00
C GLU A 598 -59.52 6.19 36.36
N PHE A 599 -58.44 6.97 36.16
CA PHE A 599 -58.45 8.42 36.36
C PHE A 599 -59.23 9.11 35.22
N PRO A 600 -60.10 10.11 35.51
CA PRO A 600 -60.84 10.82 34.48
C PRO A 600 -59.93 11.49 33.44
N ALA A 601 -60.38 11.53 32.18
CA ALA A 601 -59.68 12.26 31.13
C ALA A 601 -59.54 13.76 31.46
N GLY A 602 -58.36 14.32 31.21
CA GLY A 602 -57.98 15.70 31.55
C GLY A 602 -57.56 15.89 33.02
N THR A 603 -57.23 14.82 33.76
CA THR A 603 -56.78 14.92 35.15
C THR A 603 -55.31 15.33 35.24
N ILE A 604 -55.05 16.63 35.30
CA ILE A 604 -53.69 17.18 35.43
C ILE A 604 -53.32 17.39 36.91
N ILE A 605 -52.18 16.85 37.35
CA ILE A 605 -51.55 17.16 38.63
C ILE A 605 -50.37 18.11 38.38
N PRO A 606 -50.36 19.33 38.97
CA PRO A 606 -49.21 20.23 38.85
C PRO A 606 -47.90 19.65 39.40
N ALA A 607 -46.76 20.21 38.99
CA ALA A 607 -45.45 19.86 39.57
C ALA A 607 -45.46 20.00 41.12
N GLY A 608 -45.11 18.95 41.85
CA GLY A 608 -45.20 18.92 43.32
C GLY A 608 -46.63 18.88 43.90
N GLY A 609 -47.63 18.67 43.05
CA GLY A 609 -49.05 18.64 43.40
C GLY A 609 -49.55 17.27 43.87
N PHE A 610 -50.79 17.26 44.37
CA PHE A 610 -51.47 16.09 44.92
C PHE A 610 -52.85 15.89 44.26
N TYR A 611 -53.30 14.65 44.13
CA TYR A 611 -54.65 14.29 43.69
C TYR A 611 -55.19 13.16 44.56
N VAL A 612 -56.44 13.28 45.02
CA VAL A 612 -57.10 12.25 45.83
C VAL A 612 -58.13 11.51 44.99
N ILE A 613 -57.91 10.21 44.80
CA ILE A 613 -58.88 9.31 44.18
C ILE A 613 -59.65 8.56 45.28
N VAL A 614 -60.98 8.64 45.24
CA VAL A 614 -61.85 7.80 46.08
C VAL A 614 -61.88 6.40 45.46
N THR A 615 -61.63 5.37 46.27
CA THR A 615 -61.68 3.98 45.82
C THR A 615 -63.03 3.36 46.13
N ASP A 616 -63.59 3.56 47.33
CA ASP A 616 -64.87 2.95 47.75
C ASP A 616 -66.08 3.83 47.42
N ASP A 617 -66.38 3.98 46.13
CA ASP A 617 -67.59 4.64 45.67
C ASP A 617 -68.55 3.69 44.93
N ALA A 618 -69.70 4.23 44.51
CA ALA A 618 -70.78 3.46 43.90
C ALA A 618 -70.53 3.08 42.42
N ASP A 619 -69.36 3.39 41.86
CA ASP A 619 -69.03 3.02 40.48
C ASP A 619 -68.79 1.51 40.34
N ALA A 620 -68.96 0.98 39.13
CA ALA A 620 -68.66 -0.44 38.83
C ALA A 620 -67.17 -0.81 39.00
N SER A 621 -66.28 0.19 39.05
CA SER A 621 -64.84 0.07 39.33
C SER A 621 -64.47 0.44 40.78
N GLY A 622 -65.45 0.76 41.63
CA GLY A 622 -65.23 1.05 43.04
C GLY A 622 -64.83 -0.19 43.85
N PHE A 623 -63.97 0.01 44.85
CA PHE A 623 -63.54 -1.02 45.79
C PHE A 623 -63.12 -0.42 47.16
N GLY A 624 -63.66 -1.02 48.23
CA GLY A 624 -63.22 -0.79 49.60
C GLY A 624 -61.83 -1.35 49.88
N LEU A 625 -61.09 -0.64 50.74
CA LEU A 625 -59.76 -1.03 51.18
C LEU A 625 -59.82 -1.84 52.48
N SER A 626 -59.02 -2.89 52.55
CA SER A 626 -58.93 -3.80 53.69
C SER A 626 -58.47 -3.07 54.94
N SER A 627 -59.38 -2.93 55.91
CA SER A 627 -59.07 -2.37 57.23
C SER A 627 -58.08 -3.21 58.08
N GLY A 628 -57.67 -4.39 57.58
CA GLY A 628 -56.59 -5.23 58.09
C GLY A 628 -55.23 -5.00 57.42
N GLY A 629 -55.17 -4.16 56.39
CA GLY A 629 -54.03 -4.01 55.48
C GLY A 629 -54.16 -4.88 54.22
N GLU A 630 -53.60 -4.40 53.11
CA GLU A 630 -53.43 -5.12 51.83
C GLU A 630 -52.39 -4.43 50.92
N GLN A 631 -52.28 -4.89 49.67
CA GLN A 631 -51.47 -4.28 48.62
C GLN A 631 -52.36 -3.60 47.56
N VAL A 632 -51.95 -2.41 47.14
CA VAL A 632 -52.54 -1.63 46.05
C VAL A 632 -51.48 -1.30 45.01
N TRP A 633 -51.90 -1.12 43.75
CA TRP A 633 -51.05 -0.81 42.62
C TRP A 633 -51.54 0.43 41.87
N LEU A 634 -50.59 1.15 41.30
CA LEU A 634 -50.79 2.26 40.37
C LEU A 634 -50.15 1.91 39.02
N GLU A 635 -50.92 2.12 37.96
CA GLU A 635 -50.59 1.75 36.58
C GLU A 635 -50.76 2.98 35.67
N ASN A 636 -49.80 3.22 34.77
CA ASN A 636 -49.87 4.31 33.81
C ASN A 636 -50.84 4.01 32.65
N ALA A 637 -51.03 4.98 31.75
CA ALA A 637 -51.91 4.85 30.59
C ALA A 637 -51.53 3.67 29.67
N GLU A 638 -50.22 3.37 29.59
CA GLU A 638 -49.62 2.29 28.79
C GLU A 638 -49.80 0.90 29.41
N GLY A 639 -50.37 0.79 30.62
CA GLY A 639 -50.57 -0.49 31.32
C GLY A 639 -49.37 -0.99 32.13
N THR A 640 -48.37 -0.14 32.35
CA THR A 640 -47.19 -0.45 33.19
C THR A 640 -47.45 -0.06 34.64
N VAL A 641 -47.17 -0.97 35.58
CA VAL A 641 -47.19 -0.65 37.03
C VAL A 641 -46.02 0.28 37.36
N ILE A 642 -46.32 1.46 37.89
CA ILE A 642 -45.35 2.51 38.20
C ILE A 642 -45.14 2.71 39.72
N ASP A 643 -46.11 2.30 40.55
CA ASP A 643 -45.94 2.26 42.01
C ASP A 643 -46.80 1.13 42.61
N ASP A 644 -46.35 0.56 43.73
CA ASP A 644 -47.11 -0.40 44.52
C ASP A 644 -46.87 -0.17 46.02
N VAL A 645 -47.93 -0.27 46.82
CA VAL A 645 -47.86 -0.03 48.26
C VAL A 645 -48.61 -1.12 49.00
N THR A 646 -47.90 -1.81 49.89
CA THR A 646 -48.49 -2.68 50.90
C THR A 646 -48.63 -1.92 52.22
N PHE A 647 -49.86 -1.72 52.69
CA PHE A 647 -50.14 -1.00 53.94
C PHE A 647 -50.60 -1.95 55.07
N PRO A 648 -50.24 -1.69 56.34
CA PRO A 648 -50.69 -2.46 57.50
C PRO A 648 -52.05 -1.98 58.02
N ALA A 649 -52.65 -2.70 58.98
CA ALA A 649 -53.73 -2.15 59.78
C ALA A 649 -53.27 -0.93 60.63
N PHE A 650 -54.06 0.14 60.63
CA PHE A 650 -53.89 1.35 61.46
C PHE A 650 -55.25 1.80 62.05
N GLU A 651 -55.28 2.69 63.03
CA GLU A 651 -56.53 3.13 63.69
C GLU A 651 -57.40 4.04 62.80
N PRO A 652 -58.71 4.22 63.07
CA PRO A 652 -59.59 5.09 62.26
C PRO A 652 -59.19 6.57 62.16
N THR A 653 -58.33 7.06 63.05
CA THR A 653 -57.78 8.44 63.00
C THR A 653 -56.37 8.49 62.41
N GLN A 654 -56.00 7.48 61.61
CA GLN A 654 -54.67 7.29 61.06
C GLN A 654 -54.76 6.97 59.57
N SER A 655 -53.66 7.22 58.87
CA SER A 655 -53.43 6.90 57.47
C SER A 655 -52.03 6.31 57.31
N PHE A 656 -51.71 5.80 56.12
CA PHE A 656 -50.40 5.24 55.81
C PHE A 656 -49.84 5.84 54.53
N GLY A 657 -48.59 6.27 54.54
CA GLY A 657 -48.01 6.94 53.38
C GLY A 657 -46.56 7.37 53.53
N ARG A 658 -46.07 8.12 52.54
CA ARG A 658 -44.66 8.47 52.35
C ARG A 658 -44.28 9.71 53.17
N LYS A 659 -43.19 9.64 53.93
CA LYS A 659 -42.61 10.79 54.63
C LYS A 659 -41.08 10.89 54.46
N PRO A 660 -40.55 11.90 53.77
CA PRO A 660 -41.25 12.98 53.08
C PRO A 660 -42.09 12.50 51.88
N ASP A 661 -42.92 13.38 51.31
CA ASP A 661 -43.74 13.08 50.12
C ASP A 661 -42.90 12.46 49.00
N GLY A 662 -43.46 11.47 48.31
CA GLY A 662 -42.76 10.74 47.24
C GLY A 662 -41.51 9.93 47.67
N SER A 663 -41.14 9.89 48.94
CA SER A 663 -39.99 9.09 49.40
C SER A 663 -40.30 7.60 49.53
N SER A 664 -39.25 6.77 49.61
CA SER A 664 -39.38 5.33 49.91
C SER A 664 -39.69 5.02 51.40
N ASN A 665 -39.78 6.03 52.27
CA ASN A 665 -40.02 5.84 53.70
C ASN A 665 -41.53 5.91 54.01
N LEU A 666 -42.18 4.75 54.01
CA LEU A 666 -43.59 4.60 54.40
C LEU A 666 -43.77 4.54 55.93
N VAL A 667 -44.77 5.25 56.45
CA VAL A 667 -45.08 5.40 57.88
C VAL A 667 -46.59 5.43 58.13
N ILE A 668 -47.01 5.12 59.36
CA ILE A 668 -48.37 5.40 59.84
C ILE A 668 -48.39 6.82 60.40
N PHE A 669 -49.26 7.66 59.85
CA PHE A 669 -49.51 9.01 60.36
C PHE A 669 -50.55 9.01 61.48
N THR A 670 -50.43 9.97 62.38
CA THR A 670 -51.42 10.25 63.44
C THR A 670 -52.35 11.41 63.09
N GLU A 671 -52.15 12.00 61.91
CA GLU A 671 -52.89 13.13 61.35
C GLU A 671 -53.07 12.80 59.87
N ILE A 672 -54.29 12.94 59.35
CA ILE A 672 -54.63 12.62 57.96
C ILE A 672 -54.43 13.89 57.12
N THR A 673 -53.70 13.79 56.01
CA THR A 673 -53.26 14.95 55.21
C THR A 673 -53.91 15.08 53.83
N ARG A 674 -54.93 14.25 53.52
CA ARG A 674 -55.80 14.28 52.32
C ARG A 674 -55.79 15.58 51.50
N GLY A 675 -55.15 15.53 50.34
CA GLY A 675 -55.01 16.63 49.38
C GLY A 675 -53.85 17.58 49.69
N SER A 676 -52.88 17.17 50.51
CA SER A 676 -51.79 18.03 50.98
C SER A 676 -50.57 17.25 51.50
N SER A 677 -49.44 17.95 51.60
CA SER A 677 -48.14 17.38 51.97
C SER A 677 -48.11 16.68 53.34
N ASN A 678 -47.67 15.42 53.35
CA ASN A 678 -47.42 14.59 54.54
C ASN A 678 -46.24 15.09 55.40
N ASN A 679 -45.42 16.01 54.87
CA ASN A 679 -44.13 16.38 55.48
C ASN A 679 -44.25 16.89 56.92
N ASN A 680 -45.36 17.55 57.25
CA ASN A 680 -45.62 18.10 58.58
C ASN A 680 -46.44 17.16 59.48
N ALA A 681 -47.10 16.14 58.94
CA ALA A 681 -48.00 15.25 59.69
C ALA A 681 -47.29 14.47 60.81
N GLY A 682 -47.92 14.36 61.98
CA GLY A 682 -47.46 13.51 63.07
C GLY A 682 -47.35 12.03 62.64
N THR A 683 -46.38 11.29 63.17
CA THR A 683 -46.15 9.87 62.86
C THR A 683 -46.06 9.04 64.12
N LEU A 684 -46.55 7.80 64.10
CA LEU A 684 -46.32 6.87 65.21
C LEU A 684 -44.82 6.60 65.43
N PRO A 685 -44.37 6.44 66.69
CA PRO A 685 -42.99 6.04 66.97
C PRO A 685 -42.67 4.70 66.30
N LYS A 686 -41.57 4.66 65.53
CA LYS A 686 -41.13 3.44 64.83
C LYS A 686 -41.02 2.28 65.82
N ALA A 687 -41.91 1.28 65.68
CA ALA A 687 -42.02 0.19 66.63
C ALA A 687 -40.67 -0.53 66.79
N ARG A 688 -40.10 -0.51 67.99
CA ARG A 688 -38.90 -1.31 68.29
C ARG A 688 -39.28 -2.78 68.17
N ARG A 689 -38.75 -3.46 67.14
CA ARG A 689 -38.83 -4.92 67.00
C ARG A 689 -38.38 -5.56 68.33
N LYS A 690 -39.23 -6.42 68.89
CA LYS A 690 -38.86 -7.43 69.86
C LYS A 690 -38.59 -8.75 69.14
#